data_AF-A0A413MC14-F1
#
_entry.id   AF-A0A413MC14-F1
#
_cell.length_a   1.000
_cell.length_b   1.000
_cell.length_c   1.000
_cell.angle_alpha   90.00
_cell.angle_beta   90.00
_cell.angle_gamma   90.00
#
_symmetry.space_group_name_H-M   'P 1'
#
loop_
_entity.id
_entity.type
_entity.pdbx_description
1 polymer ?
#
loop_
_entity_poly.entity_id
_entity_poly.type
_entity_poly.pdbx_seq_one_letter_code
_entity_poly.pdbx_strand_id
1 'polypeptide(L)'
;MLKQRVAKIIYGIVAFIMFFTIFLAMLWSPREHVQLTGQKDDIEKVLEISDISNSISCSVAEDGEISINGNDAYIIFNVDSMEAKTLVVHMNKTIDKNIDAQLFLDYGSGMNENDSVRGTCFAGESTIGFKIPSGKFKQIRLDIDDDYSFKCIEIHENDAIAIRSGNTVSYKILMVCFLLSGFFVFLIIFIDYKTNYLLCIYKKIIDNKKIIIIECGSIGLSIVVGWLVEHIICGDTYNYAVHAFISGIILIICLAIIHRKILDDKPEIIFSKLIFISAMVMLISAPIGHIGWDLDSHCRYALQSSSFEDVGISEAELDVIINNNDFLEIPNNIDENNEKIQLLDGKDTSIVSYIDSDIRISSLLSGVVIAVFRLFGVSFFLTYKCGQIPIIIVYTLCCYYAMRRLHSGKMILATIAMFPTLLFISSNYSYDTWVVGFIFLGMAYFVGNCQEEGKISYKDAIIMVCSFAIAIIPKQIYVAVLLIPFFMPKKKMQSKKRYYAICSGAFAIMLVDLLVRTFSETSKGGDVRGGLGVDPVGQIKYILTNPFEYAHTLLDFLKDYLSLGNTNGYMNNFAYLGVGAKFIAIIILIILIFTIVTDKKKCDVNIYSKVFYGYSIVMFAGTAALVATSLYIAYTQVGELSIAGCQPRYLIPIIYPLASVIGFNGIRLKINQKVYNAMVLGIMQIIVLYCIYNFLIVRML
;
A
#
# COMPACT_ATOMS: atom_id res chain seq x y z
N MET A 1 -10.32 -29.51 -32.25
CA MET A 1 -10.79 -30.09 -30.96
C MET A 1 -9.66 -30.66 -30.10
N LEU A 2 -8.81 -31.57 -30.60
CA LEU A 2 -7.74 -32.19 -29.78
C LEU A 2 -6.74 -31.17 -29.19
N LYS A 3 -6.20 -30.26 -30.00
CA LYS A 3 -5.30 -29.17 -29.54
C LYS A 3 -5.92 -28.28 -28.47
N GLN A 4 -7.23 -28.03 -28.54
CA GLN A 4 -7.96 -27.22 -27.55
C GLN A 4 -8.16 -27.98 -26.23
N ARG A 5 -8.45 -29.28 -26.27
CA ARG A 5 -8.56 -30.12 -25.07
C ARG A 5 -7.21 -30.23 -24.35
N VAL A 6 -6.13 -30.44 -25.11
CA VAL A 6 -4.76 -30.46 -24.56
C VAL A 6 -4.39 -29.12 -23.93
N ALA A 7 -4.68 -28.00 -24.58
CA ALA A 7 -4.42 -26.67 -24.02
C ALA A 7 -5.19 -26.41 -22.71
N LYS A 8 -6.44 -26.86 -22.60
CA LYS A 8 -7.23 -26.74 -21.37
C LYS A 8 -6.67 -27.59 -20.22
N ILE A 9 -6.20 -28.80 -20.51
CA ILE A 9 -5.55 -29.67 -19.52
C ILE A 9 -4.26 -29.02 -19.01
N ILE A 10 -3.40 -28.54 -19.91
CA ILE A 10 -2.15 -27.85 -19.55
C ILE A 10 -2.46 -26.62 -18.69
N TYR A 11 -3.45 -25.82 -19.09
CA TYR A 11 -3.86 -24.65 -18.29
C TYR A 11 -4.34 -25.05 -16.90
N GLY A 12 -5.15 -26.12 -16.78
CA GLY A 12 -5.59 -26.64 -15.49
C GLY A 12 -4.43 -27.07 -14.60
N ILE A 13 -3.42 -27.73 -15.16
CA ILE A 13 -2.21 -28.15 -14.43
C ILE A 13 -1.41 -26.94 -13.97
N VAL A 14 -1.16 -25.96 -14.85
CA VAL A 14 -0.41 -24.74 -14.50
C VAL A 14 -1.16 -23.95 -13.44
N ALA A 15 -2.47 -23.79 -13.57
CA ALA A 15 -3.30 -23.13 -12.57
C ALA A 15 -3.25 -23.87 -11.23
N PHE A 16 -3.31 -25.22 -11.24
CA PHE A 16 -3.21 -26.01 -10.03
C PHE A 16 -1.87 -25.80 -9.31
N ILE A 17 -0.75 -25.87 -10.04
CA ILE A 17 0.59 -25.65 -9.48
C ILE A 17 0.67 -24.23 -8.90
N MET A 18 0.20 -23.23 -9.63
CA MET A 18 0.22 -21.83 -9.18
C MET A 18 -0.60 -21.63 -7.89
N PHE A 19 -1.84 -22.13 -7.84
CA PHE A 19 -2.65 -22.03 -6.61
C PHE A 19 -2.04 -22.83 -5.46
N PHE A 20 -1.46 -23.99 -5.74
CA PHE A 20 -0.84 -24.82 -4.71
C PHE A 20 0.35 -24.09 -4.10
N THR A 21 1.21 -23.47 -4.92
CA THR A 21 2.31 -22.63 -4.45
C THR A 21 1.80 -21.44 -3.63
N ILE A 22 0.75 -20.76 -4.07
CA ILE A 22 0.16 -19.62 -3.34
C ILE A 22 -0.37 -20.07 -1.97
N PHE A 23 -1.19 -21.12 -1.92
CA PHE A 23 -1.75 -21.60 -0.65
C PHE A 23 -0.67 -22.15 0.28
N LEU A 24 0.34 -22.85 -0.26
CA LEU A 24 1.47 -23.30 0.54
C LEU A 24 2.23 -22.12 1.14
N ALA A 25 2.50 -21.08 0.33
CA ALA A 25 3.20 -19.88 0.79
C ALA A 25 2.41 -19.12 1.88
N MET A 26 1.08 -19.09 1.80
CA MET A 26 0.22 -18.38 2.76
C MET A 26 -0.12 -19.21 4.02
N LEU A 27 0.16 -20.51 4.02
CA LEU A 27 -0.11 -21.40 5.16
C LEU A 27 1.17 -21.91 5.83
N TRP A 28 2.33 -21.63 5.24
CA TRP A 28 3.60 -22.11 5.76
C TRP A 28 4.75 -21.17 5.37
N SER A 29 5.63 -20.92 6.32
CA SER A 29 6.86 -20.17 6.13
C SER A 29 8.08 -21.10 6.23
N PRO A 30 9.04 -21.02 5.29
CA PRO A 30 10.29 -21.76 5.39
C PRO A 30 11.28 -21.13 6.38
N ARG A 31 11.02 -19.91 6.88
CA ARG A 31 11.94 -19.23 7.80
C ARG A 31 11.95 -19.96 9.15
N GLU A 32 13.15 -20.09 9.70
CA GLU A 32 13.38 -20.72 10.99
C GLU A 32 13.06 -19.74 12.11
N HIS A 33 12.58 -20.26 13.24
CA HIS A 33 12.55 -19.52 14.50
C HIS A 33 13.97 -19.46 15.05
N VAL A 34 14.37 -18.29 15.54
CA VAL A 34 15.61 -18.16 16.29
C VAL A 34 15.27 -17.93 17.74
N GLN A 35 15.68 -18.88 18.58
CA GLN A 35 15.74 -18.70 20.01
C GLN A 35 17.16 -18.24 20.37
N LEU A 36 17.26 -17.08 20.99
CA LEU A 36 18.53 -16.60 21.52
C LEU A 36 18.76 -17.20 22.90
N THR A 37 19.97 -17.69 23.15
CA THR A 37 20.41 -18.17 24.46
C THR A 37 21.82 -17.66 24.74
N GLY A 38 22.21 -17.55 26.00
CA GLY A 38 23.58 -17.29 26.38
C GLY A 38 24.42 -18.57 26.40
N GLN A 39 25.74 -18.41 26.58
CA GLN A 39 26.63 -19.56 26.74
C GLN A 39 26.53 -20.05 28.19
N LYS A 40 26.75 -21.34 28.44
CA LYS A 40 26.64 -21.85 29.82
C LYS A 40 27.79 -21.40 30.71
N ASP A 41 28.92 -21.06 30.12
CA ASP A 41 30.18 -20.81 30.82
C ASP A 41 30.46 -19.30 31.03
N ASP A 42 29.54 -18.41 30.66
CA ASP A 42 29.74 -16.95 30.68
C ASP A 42 28.64 -16.15 31.41
N ILE A 43 27.89 -16.82 32.30
CA ILE A 43 26.90 -16.17 33.15
C ILE A 43 27.62 -15.26 34.16
N GLU A 44 27.41 -13.95 34.03
CA GLU A 44 27.96 -12.94 34.93
C GLU A 44 27.08 -12.77 36.18
N LYS A 45 25.76 -12.75 35.97
CA LYS A 45 24.77 -12.55 37.04
C LYS A 45 23.46 -13.26 36.72
N VAL A 46 22.80 -13.76 37.77
CA VAL A 46 21.44 -14.31 37.70
C VAL A 46 20.55 -13.46 38.60
N LEU A 47 19.41 -12.99 38.08
CA LEU A 47 18.40 -12.27 38.84
C LEU A 47 17.20 -13.19 39.06
N GLU A 48 16.81 -13.39 40.30
CA GLU A 48 15.70 -14.24 40.70
C GLU A 48 14.48 -13.41 41.14
N ILE A 49 13.38 -14.08 41.50
CA ILE A 49 12.15 -13.43 41.98
C ILE A 49 12.44 -12.50 43.17
N SER A 50 13.37 -12.87 44.06
CA SER A 50 13.77 -12.07 45.21
C SER A 50 14.46 -10.75 44.85
N ASP A 51 14.98 -10.63 43.62
CA ASP A 51 15.68 -9.43 43.14
C ASP A 51 14.74 -8.42 42.47
N ILE A 52 13.44 -8.74 42.38
CA ILE A 52 12.43 -7.82 41.86
C ILE A 52 12.34 -6.63 42.81
N SER A 53 12.76 -5.46 42.33
CA SER A 53 12.78 -4.22 43.10
C SER A 53 11.42 -3.51 43.10
N ASN A 54 10.65 -3.66 42.02
CA ASN A 54 9.33 -3.06 41.87
C ASN A 54 8.52 -3.81 40.80
N SER A 55 7.19 -3.76 40.92
CA SER A 55 6.24 -4.32 39.94
C SER A 55 5.07 -3.37 39.77
N ILE A 56 4.65 -3.11 38.53
CA ILE A 56 3.56 -2.18 38.20
C ILE A 56 2.55 -2.90 37.32
N SER A 57 1.25 -2.68 37.59
CA SER A 57 0.13 -3.29 36.87
C SER A 57 0.12 -4.83 36.83
N CYS A 58 0.94 -5.49 37.65
CA CYS A 58 0.97 -6.95 37.81
C CYS A 58 1.12 -7.35 39.28
N SER A 59 0.70 -8.58 39.60
CA SER A 59 0.95 -9.23 40.89
C SER A 59 1.98 -10.33 40.73
N VAL A 60 2.99 -10.36 41.60
CA VAL A 60 4.07 -11.36 41.61
C VAL A 60 3.84 -12.32 42.78
N ALA A 61 3.63 -13.60 42.48
CA ALA A 61 3.52 -14.67 43.46
C ALA A 61 4.90 -15.22 43.88
N GLU A 62 4.99 -15.83 45.06
CA GLU A 62 6.24 -16.40 45.59
C GLU A 62 6.78 -17.57 44.75
N ASP A 63 5.91 -18.27 44.02
CA ASP A 63 6.26 -19.34 43.09
C ASP A 63 6.63 -18.84 41.68
N GLY A 64 6.66 -17.52 41.49
CA GLY A 64 7.03 -16.87 40.24
C GLY A 64 5.87 -16.67 39.26
N GLU A 65 4.63 -17.00 39.60
CA GLU A 65 3.49 -16.64 38.76
C GLU A 65 3.27 -15.12 38.77
N ILE A 66 3.30 -14.50 37.59
CA ILE A 66 3.04 -13.09 37.37
C ILE A 66 1.69 -12.96 36.66
N SER A 67 0.73 -12.34 37.32
CA SER A 67 -0.60 -12.08 36.76
C SER A 67 -0.77 -10.60 36.43
N ILE A 68 -1.21 -10.33 35.20
CA ILE A 68 -1.39 -8.99 34.66
C ILE A 68 -2.75 -8.43 35.08
N ASN A 69 -2.75 -7.30 35.77
CA ASN A 69 -3.93 -6.70 36.40
C ASN A 69 -4.30 -5.32 35.82
N GLY A 70 -3.54 -4.82 34.84
CA GLY A 70 -3.74 -3.51 34.22
C GLY A 70 -2.97 -3.38 32.91
N ASN A 71 -3.05 -2.20 32.29
CA ASN A 71 -2.28 -1.89 31.09
C ASN A 71 -0.83 -1.50 31.47
N ASP A 72 0.14 -1.78 30.59
CA ASP A 72 1.57 -1.49 30.74
C ASP A 72 2.16 -2.15 32.00
N ALA A 73 2.21 -3.48 31.99
CA ALA A 73 2.53 -4.28 33.15
C ALA A 73 3.95 -4.84 33.12
N TYR A 74 4.75 -4.43 34.10
CA TYR A 74 6.19 -4.70 34.10
C TYR A 74 6.76 -4.96 35.49
N ILE A 75 7.94 -5.59 35.48
CA ILE A 75 8.79 -5.80 36.65
C ILE A 75 10.15 -5.12 36.46
N ILE A 76 10.74 -4.60 37.54
CA ILE A 76 12.02 -3.89 37.53
C ILE A 76 13.04 -4.61 38.40
N PHE A 77 14.26 -4.74 37.87
CA PHE A 77 15.44 -5.19 38.59
C PHE A 77 16.48 -4.07 38.67
N ASN A 78 17.09 -3.89 39.84
CA ASN A 78 18.25 -3.02 40.00
C ASN A 78 19.53 -3.83 39.81
N VAL A 79 20.43 -3.32 38.98
CA VAL A 79 21.74 -3.92 38.72
C VAL A 79 22.82 -2.87 38.96
N ASP A 80 23.84 -3.21 39.74
CA ASP A 80 24.90 -2.26 40.16
C ASP A 80 25.85 -1.91 39.00
N SER A 81 25.34 -1.20 37.98
CA SER A 81 26.09 -0.72 36.81
C SER A 81 26.92 -1.80 36.11
N MET A 82 26.29 -2.60 35.26
CA MET A 82 26.94 -3.69 34.53
C MET A 82 26.85 -3.52 33.02
N GLU A 83 27.67 -4.26 32.28
CA GLU A 83 27.65 -4.33 30.82
C GLU A 83 27.42 -5.78 30.42
N ALA A 84 26.47 -6.02 29.52
CA ALA A 84 26.12 -7.35 29.07
C ALA A 84 25.95 -7.36 27.55
N LYS A 85 26.13 -8.52 26.94
CA LYS A 85 25.84 -8.71 25.51
C LYS A 85 24.57 -9.53 25.28
N THR A 86 24.24 -10.42 26.22
CA THR A 86 23.05 -11.27 26.12
C THR A 86 22.33 -11.37 27.44
N LEU A 87 21.01 -11.37 27.37
CA LEU A 87 20.12 -11.49 28.52
C LEU A 87 19.08 -12.58 28.21
N VAL A 88 18.94 -13.58 29.09
CA VAL A 88 17.99 -14.69 28.89
C VAL A 88 17.01 -14.74 30.05
N VAL A 89 15.74 -14.48 29.77
CA VAL A 89 14.64 -14.66 30.72
C VAL A 89 14.21 -16.11 30.67
N HIS A 90 14.19 -16.78 31.82
CA HIS A 90 13.70 -18.14 31.98
C HIS A 90 12.33 -18.14 32.64
N MET A 91 11.49 -19.08 32.21
CA MET A 91 10.17 -19.33 32.74
C MET A 91 10.10 -20.70 33.43
N ASN A 92 9.22 -20.83 34.42
CA ASN A 92 9.03 -22.11 35.15
C ASN A 92 8.28 -23.15 34.33
N LYS A 93 7.37 -22.71 33.46
CA LYS A 93 6.55 -23.53 32.58
C LYS A 93 6.78 -23.11 31.13
N THR A 94 6.53 -24.02 30.20
CA THR A 94 6.42 -23.65 28.79
C THR A 94 5.16 -22.84 28.57
N ILE A 95 5.22 -21.89 27.65
CA ILE A 95 4.08 -21.04 27.28
C ILE A 95 3.17 -21.72 26.25
N ASP A 96 1.86 -21.49 26.36
CA ASP A 96 0.84 -22.13 25.50
C ASP A 96 0.60 -21.37 24.18
N LYS A 97 0.94 -20.08 24.14
CA LYS A 97 0.81 -19.16 23.00
C LYS A 97 2.06 -18.28 22.94
N ASN A 98 2.35 -17.70 21.78
CA ASN A 98 3.49 -16.79 21.64
C ASN A 98 3.31 -15.58 22.56
N ILE A 99 4.37 -15.19 23.26
CA ILE A 99 4.38 -14.05 24.17
C ILE A 99 5.53 -13.13 23.74
N ASP A 100 5.18 -11.92 23.34
CA ASP A 100 6.16 -10.86 23.10
C ASP A 100 6.58 -10.25 24.43
N ALA A 101 7.88 -9.98 24.56
CA ALA A 101 8.47 -9.33 25.71
C ALA A 101 9.32 -8.14 25.26
N GLN A 102 9.25 -7.04 26.00
CA GLN A 102 10.09 -5.87 25.79
C GLN A 102 10.96 -5.62 27.02
N LEU A 103 12.26 -5.53 26.80
CA LEU A 103 13.25 -5.33 27.83
C LEU A 103 13.81 -3.92 27.69
N PHE A 104 13.61 -3.07 28.68
CA PHE A 104 14.14 -1.71 28.74
C PHE A 104 15.37 -1.68 29.65
N LEU A 105 16.40 -0.96 29.22
CA LEU A 105 17.67 -0.81 29.93
C LEU A 105 17.91 0.66 30.26
N ASP A 106 18.18 0.97 31.54
CA ASP A 106 18.52 2.32 31.96
C ASP A 106 20.05 2.52 31.96
N TYR A 107 20.55 3.23 30.94
CA TYR A 107 21.96 3.63 30.81
C TYR A 107 22.32 4.92 31.59
N GLY A 108 21.41 5.44 32.42
CA GLY A 108 21.61 6.60 33.28
C GLY A 108 20.79 7.84 32.89
N SER A 109 19.95 7.74 31.87
CA SER A 109 18.99 8.76 31.42
C SER A 109 17.53 8.45 31.78
N GLY A 110 17.28 7.34 32.48
CA GLY A 110 15.95 6.79 32.72
C GLY A 110 15.51 5.83 31.60
N MET A 111 14.38 5.15 31.82
CA MET A 111 13.82 4.19 30.86
C MET A 111 13.25 4.91 29.63
N ASN A 112 13.73 4.54 28.44
CA ASN A 112 13.33 5.11 27.15
C ASN A 112 13.04 3.99 26.14
N GLU A 113 12.06 4.19 25.24
CA GLU A 113 11.75 3.23 24.17
C GLU A 113 12.93 2.96 23.24
N ASN A 114 13.80 3.96 23.02
CA ASN A 114 14.99 3.80 22.21
C ASN A 114 16.03 2.86 22.83
N ASP A 115 16.00 2.68 24.15
CA ASP A 115 16.92 1.85 24.92
C ASP A 115 16.26 0.51 25.31
N SER A 116 15.40 0.01 24.42
CA SER A 116 14.67 -1.23 24.62
C SER A 116 14.94 -2.25 23.52
N VAL A 117 14.88 -3.52 23.90
CA VAL A 117 15.03 -4.66 22.98
C VAL A 117 13.85 -5.59 23.14
N ARG A 118 13.38 -6.13 22.01
CA ARG A 118 12.23 -7.05 21.98
C ARG A 118 12.68 -8.47 21.76
N GLY A 119 11.98 -9.39 22.38
CA GLY A 119 12.16 -10.82 22.24
C GLY A 119 10.80 -11.50 22.27
N THR A 120 10.69 -12.64 21.62
CA THR A 120 9.44 -13.43 21.61
C THR A 120 9.75 -14.77 22.24
N CYS A 121 8.94 -15.20 23.20
CA CYS A 121 8.87 -16.61 23.57
C CYS A 121 7.88 -17.28 22.63
N PHE A 122 8.28 -18.33 21.93
CA PHE A 122 7.35 -19.08 21.07
C PHE A 122 6.62 -20.18 21.85
N ALA A 123 5.39 -20.48 21.45
CA ALA A 123 4.59 -21.53 22.10
C ALA A 123 5.36 -22.86 22.19
N GLY A 124 5.41 -23.44 23.39
CA GLY A 124 6.20 -24.64 23.71
C GLY A 124 7.64 -24.35 24.20
N GLU A 125 8.09 -23.10 24.19
CA GLU A 125 9.35 -22.67 24.77
C GLU A 125 9.16 -22.16 26.21
N SER A 126 10.27 -21.99 26.93
CA SER A 126 10.29 -21.49 28.31
C SER A 126 11.37 -20.43 28.54
N THR A 127 11.97 -19.91 27.46
CA THR A 127 13.00 -18.87 27.59
C THR A 127 12.85 -17.81 26.51
N ILE A 128 13.28 -16.59 26.83
CA ILE A 128 13.35 -15.44 25.92
C ILE A 128 14.76 -14.88 25.99
N GLY A 129 15.49 -14.92 24.88
CA GLY A 129 16.82 -14.30 24.80
C GLY A 129 16.77 -12.94 24.11
N PHE A 130 17.59 -12.03 24.60
CA PHE A 130 17.76 -10.66 24.12
C PHE A 130 19.23 -10.40 23.81
N LYS A 131 19.51 -9.79 22.66
CA LYS A 131 20.82 -9.18 22.38
C LYS A 131 20.83 -7.77 22.94
N ILE A 132 21.85 -7.43 23.70
CA ILE A 132 21.93 -6.17 24.43
C ILE A 132 22.86 -5.20 23.70
N PRO A 133 22.43 -3.95 23.43
CA PRO A 133 23.30 -2.91 22.91
C PRO A 133 24.45 -2.62 23.88
N SER A 134 25.64 -2.34 23.34
CA SER A 134 26.82 -2.05 24.15
C SER A 134 26.61 -0.82 25.04
N GLY A 135 26.97 -0.94 26.32
CA GLY A 135 26.84 0.14 27.29
C GLY A 135 26.61 -0.38 28.70
N LYS A 136 26.83 0.48 29.70
CA LYS A 136 26.59 0.14 31.11
C LYS A 136 25.21 0.57 31.56
N PHE A 137 24.40 -0.38 32.01
CA PHE A 137 23.06 -0.13 32.51
C PHE A 137 22.93 -0.42 34.00
N LYS A 138 22.01 0.28 34.66
CA LYS A 138 21.79 0.22 36.12
C LYS A 138 20.44 -0.38 36.51
N GLN A 139 19.50 -0.45 35.59
CA GLN A 139 18.19 -1.05 35.82
C GLN A 139 17.74 -1.80 34.58
N ILE A 140 16.96 -2.86 34.81
CA ILE A 140 16.28 -3.64 33.78
C ILE A 140 14.79 -3.56 34.07
N ARG A 141 13.98 -3.19 33.09
CA ARG A 141 12.52 -3.33 33.12
C ARG A 141 12.10 -4.39 32.10
N LEU A 142 11.34 -5.39 32.54
CA LEU A 142 10.76 -6.41 31.67
C LEU A 142 9.25 -6.19 31.58
N ASP A 143 8.79 -5.90 30.36
CA ASP A 143 7.38 -5.82 29.98
C ASP A 143 6.94 -7.10 29.29
N ILE A 144 5.85 -7.67 29.79
CA ILE A 144 5.14 -8.80 29.18
C ILE A 144 3.64 -8.57 29.38
N ASP A 145 2.92 -8.41 28.29
CA ASP A 145 1.48 -8.07 28.28
C ASP A 145 0.55 -9.30 28.47
N ASP A 146 1.07 -10.41 29.00
CA ASP A 146 0.34 -11.65 29.22
C ASP A 146 0.75 -12.30 30.54
N ASP A 147 -0.06 -13.21 31.06
CA ASP A 147 0.28 -13.95 32.28
C ASP A 147 1.44 -14.92 32.00
N TYR A 148 2.44 -14.96 32.88
CA TYR A 148 3.61 -15.82 32.70
C TYR A 148 4.19 -16.30 34.03
N SER A 149 4.96 -17.39 33.97
CA SER A 149 5.64 -17.96 35.13
C SER A 149 7.12 -17.59 35.09
N PHE A 150 7.52 -16.53 35.78
CA PHE A 150 8.90 -16.06 35.84
C PHE A 150 9.77 -16.97 36.72
N LYS A 151 10.98 -17.30 36.25
CA LYS A 151 11.95 -18.09 37.00
C LYS A 151 13.17 -17.26 37.37
N CYS A 152 13.91 -16.80 36.37
CA CYS A 152 15.10 -15.98 36.56
C CYS A 152 15.48 -15.25 35.27
N ILE A 153 16.45 -14.34 35.38
CA ILE A 153 17.11 -13.68 34.26
C ILE A 153 18.61 -13.98 34.34
N GLU A 154 19.17 -14.63 33.32
CA GLU A 154 20.61 -14.85 33.17
C GLU A 154 21.23 -13.72 32.34
N ILE A 155 22.31 -13.13 32.84
CA ILE A 155 23.06 -12.06 32.18
C ILE A 155 24.43 -12.60 31.75
N HIS A 156 24.76 -12.46 30.47
CA HIS A 156 25.94 -13.06 29.87
C HIS A 156 26.88 -12.02 29.24
N GLU A 157 28.18 -12.27 29.38
CA GLU A 157 29.24 -11.40 28.86
C GLU A 157 29.43 -11.52 27.33
N ASN A 158 29.16 -12.70 26.73
CA ASN A 158 29.37 -12.91 25.30
C ASN A 158 28.10 -12.78 24.46
N ASP A 159 28.32 -12.75 23.15
CA ASP A 159 27.27 -12.70 22.14
C ASP A 159 26.37 -13.95 22.19
N ALA A 160 25.07 -13.71 21.96
CA ALA A 160 24.04 -14.74 22.04
C ALA A 160 24.28 -15.87 21.03
N ILE A 161 24.05 -17.11 21.46
CA ILE A 161 23.92 -18.26 20.57
C ILE A 161 22.50 -18.28 20.02
N ALA A 162 22.37 -18.36 18.70
CA ALA A 162 21.09 -18.56 18.03
C ALA A 162 20.81 -20.06 17.83
N ILE A 163 19.83 -20.60 18.55
CA ILE A 163 19.27 -21.94 18.29
C ILE A 163 18.20 -21.77 17.22
N ARG A 164 18.33 -22.49 16.10
CA ARG A 164 17.37 -22.43 15.00
C ARG A 164 16.45 -23.64 15.01
N SER A 165 15.14 -23.40 15.06
CA SER A 165 14.14 -24.45 14.91
C SER A 165 13.31 -24.19 13.65
N GLY A 166 13.40 -25.11 12.69
CA GLY A 166 12.63 -25.05 11.45
C GLY A 166 11.28 -25.72 11.61
N ASN A 167 10.22 -25.09 11.13
CA ASN A 167 8.90 -25.69 11.16
C ASN A 167 8.71 -26.59 9.92
N THR A 168 8.56 -27.90 10.10
CA THR A 168 8.35 -28.83 8.97
C THR A 168 6.94 -28.71 8.41
N VAL A 169 6.79 -28.73 7.08
CA VAL A 169 5.47 -28.72 6.45
C VAL A 169 4.66 -29.96 6.88
N SER A 170 3.57 -29.73 7.62
CA SER A 170 2.67 -30.81 8.03
C SER A 170 1.87 -31.37 6.85
N TYR A 171 1.62 -32.68 6.86
CA TYR A 171 0.77 -33.33 5.86
C TYR A 171 -0.65 -32.73 5.79
N LYS A 172 -1.14 -32.17 6.91
CA LYS A 172 -2.44 -31.49 6.99
C LYS A 172 -2.45 -30.23 6.12
N ILE A 173 -1.38 -29.44 6.17
CA ILE A 173 -1.22 -28.22 5.35
C ILE A 173 -1.22 -28.59 3.86
N LEU A 174 -0.45 -29.61 3.48
CA LEU A 174 -0.40 -30.09 2.10
C LEU A 174 -1.78 -30.54 1.59
N MET A 175 -2.55 -31.24 2.43
CA MET A 175 -3.91 -31.67 2.09
C MET A 175 -4.85 -30.47 1.89
N VAL A 176 -4.80 -29.46 2.76
CA VAL A 176 -5.59 -28.23 2.63
C VAL A 176 -5.22 -27.48 1.35
N CYS A 177 -3.93 -27.32 1.06
CA CYS A 177 -3.44 -26.70 -0.17
C CYS A 177 -3.95 -27.44 -1.41
N PHE A 178 -3.92 -28.78 -1.39
CA PHE A 178 -4.40 -29.59 -2.50
C PHE A 178 -5.91 -29.40 -2.74
N LEU A 179 -6.72 -29.41 -1.68
CA LEU A 179 -8.17 -29.23 -1.76
C LEU A 179 -8.55 -27.83 -2.25
N LEU A 180 -7.92 -26.78 -1.71
CA LEU A 180 -8.16 -25.40 -2.13
C LEU A 180 -7.77 -25.19 -3.59
N SER A 181 -6.59 -25.65 -4.00
CA SER A 181 -6.15 -25.59 -5.40
C SER A 181 -7.09 -26.33 -6.34
N GLY A 182 -7.54 -27.53 -5.96
CA GLY A 182 -8.52 -28.30 -6.72
C GLY A 182 -9.84 -27.54 -6.89
N PHE A 183 -10.33 -26.89 -5.82
CA PHE A 183 -11.54 -26.08 -5.85
C PHE A 183 -11.42 -24.87 -6.78
N PHE A 184 -10.32 -24.09 -6.71
CA PHE A 184 -10.13 -22.92 -7.56
C PHE A 184 -9.94 -23.30 -9.04
N VAL A 185 -9.22 -24.38 -9.33
CA VAL A 185 -9.09 -24.91 -10.70
C VAL A 185 -10.45 -25.37 -11.23
N PHE A 186 -11.25 -26.07 -10.42
CA PHE A 186 -12.62 -26.44 -10.77
C PHE A 186 -13.46 -25.20 -11.10
N LEU A 187 -13.37 -24.15 -10.29
CA LEU A 187 -14.11 -22.91 -10.49
C LEU A 187 -13.71 -22.20 -11.80
N ILE A 188 -12.41 -22.15 -12.12
CA ILE A 188 -11.94 -21.58 -13.40
C ILE A 188 -12.42 -22.42 -14.58
N ILE A 189 -12.32 -23.75 -14.51
CA ILE A 189 -12.80 -24.65 -15.57
C ILE A 189 -14.31 -24.51 -15.75
N PHE A 190 -15.08 -24.38 -14.67
CA PHE A 190 -16.53 -24.17 -14.70
C PHE A 190 -16.89 -22.83 -15.36
N ILE A 191 -16.18 -21.75 -15.02
CA ILE A 191 -16.36 -20.44 -15.65
C ILE A 191 -15.98 -20.51 -17.13
N ASP A 192 -14.84 -21.12 -17.48
CA ASP A 192 -14.41 -21.28 -18.87
C ASP A 192 -15.38 -22.15 -19.68
N TYR A 193 -15.98 -23.18 -19.09
CA TYR A 193 -17.00 -24.00 -19.73
C TYR A 193 -18.21 -23.15 -20.15
N LYS A 194 -18.64 -22.20 -19.31
CA LYS A 194 -19.76 -21.30 -19.62
C LYS A 194 -19.40 -20.16 -20.56
N THR A 195 -18.17 -19.66 -20.51
CA THR A 195 -17.79 -18.39 -21.14
C THR A 195 -16.81 -18.52 -22.31
N ASN A 196 -16.16 -19.69 -22.46
CA ASN A 196 -15.02 -19.91 -23.36
C ASN A 196 -13.91 -18.85 -23.22
N TYR A 197 -13.71 -18.37 -22.00
CA TYR A 197 -12.79 -17.28 -21.68
C TYR A 197 -11.34 -17.57 -22.07
N LEU A 198 -10.83 -18.77 -21.77
CA LEU A 198 -9.45 -19.18 -22.10
C LEU A 198 -9.25 -19.23 -23.62
N LEU A 199 -10.26 -19.67 -24.36
CA LEU A 199 -10.21 -19.67 -25.82
C LEU A 199 -10.16 -18.24 -26.37
N CYS A 200 -10.86 -17.30 -25.75
CA CYS A 200 -10.82 -15.89 -26.12
C CYS A 200 -9.42 -15.29 -25.90
N ILE A 201 -8.79 -15.56 -24.75
CA ILE A 201 -7.41 -15.14 -24.47
C ILE A 201 -6.46 -15.73 -25.50
N TYR A 202 -6.52 -17.05 -25.72
CA TYR A 202 -5.65 -17.74 -26.66
C TYR A 202 -5.76 -17.18 -28.09
N LYS A 203 -6.98 -16.96 -28.58
CA LYS A 203 -7.21 -16.32 -29.89
C LYS A 203 -6.58 -14.92 -29.92
N LYS A 204 -6.82 -14.10 -28.89
CA LYS A 204 -6.28 -12.74 -28.82
C LYS A 204 -4.74 -12.71 -28.80
N ILE A 205 -4.09 -13.65 -28.14
CA ILE A 205 -2.62 -13.80 -28.16
C ILE A 205 -2.15 -14.15 -29.58
N ILE A 206 -2.78 -15.13 -30.23
CA ILE A 206 -2.42 -15.54 -31.59
C ILE A 206 -2.63 -14.42 -32.60
N ASP A 207 -3.77 -13.75 -32.53
CA ASP A 207 -4.14 -12.66 -33.43
C ASP A 207 -3.15 -11.50 -33.33
N ASN A 208 -2.57 -11.28 -32.14
CA ASN A 208 -1.60 -10.21 -31.87
C ASN A 208 -0.15 -10.68 -31.75
N LYS A 209 0.17 -11.93 -32.10
CA LYS A 209 1.48 -12.54 -31.84
C LYS A 209 2.66 -11.72 -32.37
N LYS A 210 2.51 -11.09 -33.54
CA LYS A 210 3.57 -10.27 -34.16
C LYS A 210 3.88 -9.03 -33.30
N ILE A 211 2.83 -8.36 -32.82
CA ILE A 211 2.97 -7.17 -31.98
C ILE A 211 3.59 -7.58 -30.64
N ILE A 212 3.14 -8.69 -30.05
CA ILE A 212 3.70 -9.21 -28.79
C ILE A 212 5.20 -9.50 -28.94
N ILE A 213 5.62 -10.17 -30.01
CA ILE A 213 7.05 -10.46 -30.25
C ILE A 213 7.86 -9.16 -30.39
N ILE A 214 7.34 -8.16 -31.12
CA ILE A 214 8.02 -6.87 -31.28
C ILE A 214 8.13 -6.14 -29.94
N GLU A 215 7.10 -6.21 -29.10
CA GLU A 215 7.12 -5.62 -27.76
C GLU A 215 8.14 -6.30 -26.85
N CYS A 216 8.17 -7.64 -26.81
CA CYS A 216 9.19 -8.39 -26.08
C CYS A 216 10.62 -8.05 -26.58
N GLY A 217 10.80 -7.94 -27.90
CA GLY A 217 12.07 -7.50 -28.49
C GLY A 217 12.45 -6.07 -28.10
N SER A 218 11.46 -5.17 -27.97
CA SER A 218 11.69 -3.78 -27.53
C SER A 218 12.10 -3.71 -26.06
N ILE A 219 11.52 -4.56 -25.21
CA ILE A 219 11.94 -4.70 -23.81
C ILE A 219 13.40 -5.18 -23.75
N GLY A 220 13.73 -6.26 -24.46
CA GLY A 220 15.10 -6.77 -24.53
C GLY A 220 16.11 -5.72 -25.03
N LEU A 221 15.78 -5.02 -26.12
CA LEU A 221 16.59 -3.91 -26.64
C LEU A 221 16.78 -2.80 -25.59
N SER A 222 15.71 -2.41 -24.90
CA SER A 222 15.77 -1.33 -23.92
C SER A 222 16.65 -1.65 -22.73
N ILE A 223 16.69 -2.91 -22.29
CA ILE A 223 17.57 -3.38 -21.22
C ILE A 223 19.03 -3.34 -21.70
N VAL A 224 19.32 -3.91 -22.87
CA VAL A 224 20.69 -3.95 -23.40
C VAL A 224 21.25 -2.54 -23.64
N VAL A 225 20.48 -1.66 -24.28
CA VAL A 225 20.92 -0.29 -24.54
C VAL A 225 20.97 0.53 -23.24
N GLY A 226 20.04 0.30 -22.30
CA GLY A 226 20.07 0.93 -20.99
C GLY A 226 21.35 0.60 -20.22
N TRP A 227 21.75 -0.66 -20.19
CA TRP A 227 23.01 -1.11 -19.60
C TRP A 227 24.24 -0.46 -20.25
N LEU A 228 24.28 -0.38 -21.59
CA LEU A 228 25.39 0.27 -22.29
C LEU A 228 25.51 1.77 -21.95
N VAL A 229 24.38 2.48 -21.91
CA VAL A 229 24.36 3.92 -21.61
C VAL A 229 24.67 4.17 -20.14
N GLU A 230 24.16 3.34 -19.24
CA GLU A 230 24.45 3.42 -17.81
C GLU A 230 25.95 3.23 -17.55
N HIS A 231 26.59 2.21 -18.15
CA HIS A 231 28.03 2.00 -18.05
C HIS A 231 28.86 3.19 -18.58
N ILE A 232 28.39 3.87 -19.63
CA ILE A 232 29.03 5.09 -20.15
C ILE A 232 28.92 6.26 -19.14
N ILE A 233 27.80 6.36 -18.42
CA ILE A 233 27.53 7.46 -17.47
C ILE A 233 28.21 7.21 -16.12
N CYS A 234 28.10 5.99 -15.59
CA CYS A 234 28.48 5.64 -14.21
C CYS A 234 29.85 4.94 -14.12
N GLY A 235 30.44 4.52 -15.23
CA GLY A 235 31.71 3.80 -15.26
C GLY A 235 31.56 2.35 -14.78
N ASP A 236 32.49 1.90 -13.93
CA ASP A 236 32.58 0.50 -13.52
C ASP A 236 31.57 0.10 -12.42
N THR A 237 31.01 1.07 -11.69
CA THR A 237 30.00 0.81 -10.64
C THR A 237 28.62 0.69 -11.27
N TYR A 238 28.02 -0.50 -11.17
CA TYR A 238 26.68 -0.75 -11.70
C TYR A 238 25.60 0.00 -10.92
N ASN A 239 24.91 0.91 -11.60
CA ASN A 239 23.83 1.70 -11.07
C ASN A 239 22.48 1.23 -11.62
N TYR A 240 21.81 0.35 -10.88
CA TYR A 240 20.51 -0.20 -11.31
C TYR A 240 19.44 0.88 -11.50
N ALA A 241 19.52 2.01 -10.78
CA ALA A 241 18.53 3.08 -10.86
C ALA A 241 18.65 3.85 -12.17
N VAL A 242 19.87 4.20 -12.57
CA VAL A 242 20.17 4.83 -13.88
C VAL A 242 19.84 3.88 -15.02
N HIS A 243 20.24 2.61 -14.92
CA HIS A 243 19.92 1.59 -15.92
C HIS A 243 18.40 1.50 -16.15
N ALA A 244 17.62 1.31 -15.08
CA ALA A 244 16.16 1.22 -15.18
C ALA A 244 15.52 2.47 -15.81
N PHE A 245 16.03 3.66 -15.47
CA PHE A 245 15.54 4.92 -16.03
C PHE A 245 15.78 5.04 -17.53
N ILE A 246 17.01 4.77 -17.98
CA ILE A 246 17.35 4.83 -19.40
C ILE A 246 16.59 3.74 -20.19
N SER A 247 16.52 2.52 -19.67
CA SER A 247 15.70 1.46 -20.28
C SER A 247 14.23 1.88 -20.39
N GLY A 248 13.68 2.51 -19.36
CA GLY A 248 12.33 3.05 -19.38
C GLY A 248 12.11 4.08 -20.50
N ILE A 249 13.01 5.04 -20.66
CA ILE A 249 12.95 6.05 -21.74
C ILE A 249 12.95 5.38 -23.11
N ILE A 250 13.88 4.46 -23.35
CA ILE A 250 14.01 3.76 -24.63
C ILE A 250 12.75 2.95 -24.92
N LEU A 251 12.24 2.22 -23.93
CA LEU A 251 11.03 1.41 -24.06
C LEU A 251 9.80 2.28 -24.39
N ILE A 252 9.66 3.44 -23.73
CA ILE A 252 8.59 4.41 -24.02
C ILE A 252 8.67 4.89 -25.47
N ILE A 253 9.86 5.24 -25.97
CA ILE A 253 10.06 5.67 -27.36
C ILE A 253 9.70 4.55 -28.34
N CYS A 254 10.18 3.32 -28.11
CA CYS A 254 9.85 2.16 -28.93
C CYS A 254 8.33 1.93 -28.99
N LEU A 255 7.66 1.94 -27.84
CA LEU A 255 6.21 1.71 -27.76
C LEU A 255 5.40 2.83 -28.42
N ALA A 256 5.83 4.09 -28.28
CA ALA A 256 5.22 5.21 -28.97
C ALA A 256 5.31 5.04 -30.50
N ILE A 257 6.43 4.56 -31.02
CA ILE A 257 6.62 4.29 -32.46
C ILE A 257 5.74 3.12 -32.92
N ILE A 258 5.74 2.00 -32.19
CA ILE A 258 4.99 0.78 -32.53
C ILE A 258 3.49 1.08 -32.60
N HIS A 259 2.97 1.78 -31.60
CA HIS A 259 1.54 1.99 -31.42
C HIS A 259 1.03 3.33 -32.00
N ARG A 260 1.88 4.11 -32.68
CA ARG A 260 1.49 5.42 -33.25
C ARG A 260 0.25 5.38 -34.14
N LYS A 261 -0.07 4.23 -34.75
CA LYS A 261 -1.20 4.08 -35.68
C LYS A 261 -2.55 3.86 -34.97
N ILE A 262 -2.55 3.55 -33.68
CA ILE A 262 -3.78 3.26 -32.92
C ILE A 262 -4.08 4.35 -31.86
N LEU A 263 -3.34 5.46 -31.89
CA LEU A 263 -3.44 6.56 -30.94
C LEU A 263 -4.77 7.32 -31.02
N ASP A 264 -5.39 7.37 -32.19
CA ASP A 264 -6.72 7.95 -32.41
C ASP A 264 -7.84 7.03 -31.92
N ASP A 265 -7.79 5.75 -32.29
CA ASP A 265 -8.87 4.79 -32.03
C ASP A 265 -8.81 4.21 -30.60
N LYS A 266 -7.62 3.78 -30.17
CA LYS A 266 -7.39 3.02 -28.94
C LYS A 266 -6.23 3.62 -28.11
N PRO A 267 -6.28 4.91 -27.75
CA PRO A 267 -5.23 5.55 -26.95
C PRO A 267 -5.01 4.86 -25.59
N GLU A 268 -6.03 4.17 -25.05
CA GLU A 268 -5.92 3.44 -23.78
C GLU A 268 -4.81 2.39 -23.76
N ILE A 269 -4.44 1.83 -24.93
CA ILE A 269 -3.38 0.82 -25.04
C ILE A 269 -2.01 1.44 -24.74
N ILE A 270 -1.69 2.59 -25.33
CA ILE A 270 -0.41 3.27 -25.08
C ILE A 270 -0.41 3.89 -23.69
N PHE A 271 -1.50 4.57 -23.33
CA PHE A 271 -1.65 5.20 -22.02
C PHE A 271 -1.37 4.23 -20.87
N SER A 272 -1.96 3.03 -20.88
CA SER A 272 -1.72 2.03 -19.83
C SER A 272 -0.25 1.59 -19.74
N LYS A 273 0.44 1.49 -20.88
CA LYS A 273 1.87 1.14 -20.92
C LYS A 273 2.74 2.27 -20.36
N LEU A 274 2.41 3.52 -20.66
CA LEU A 274 3.11 4.69 -20.14
C LEU A 274 3.02 4.76 -18.61
N ILE A 275 1.84 4.56 -18.05
CA ILE A 275 1.64 4.46 -16.59
C ILE A 275 2.45 3.32 -16.01
N PHE A 276 2.31 2.11 -16.57
CA PHE A 276 2.97 0.91 -16.05
C PHE A 276 4.49 1.05 -16.05
N ILE A 277 5.07 1.50 -17.16
CA ILE A 277 6.53 1.66 -17.29
C ILE A 277 7.02 2.75 -16.35
N SER A 278 6.34 3.90 -16.29
CA SER A 278 6.78 4.99 -15.40
C SER A 278 6.76 4.58 -13.94
N ALA A 279 5.70 3.89 -13.50
CA ALA A 279 5.60 3.38 -12.13
C ALA A 279 6.62 2.26 -11.84
N MET A 280 6.91 1.37 -12.82
CA MET A 280 7.97 0.37 -12.69
C MET A 280 9.36 0.99 -12.59
N VAL A 281 9.64 2.03 -13.38
CA VAL A 281 10.90 2.78 -13.28
C VAL A 281 11.00 3.46 -11.92
N MET A 282 9.94 4.09 -11.41
CA MET A 282 9.94 4.66 -10.06
C MET A 282 10.18 3.58 -8.98
N LEU A 283 9.54 2.42 -9.11
CA LEU A 283 9.71 1.30 -8.18
C LEU A 283 11.16 0.82 -8.14
N ILE A 284 11.74 0.55 -9.32
CA ILE A 284 13.10 0.02 -9.45
C ILE A 284 14.11 1.08 -9.03
N SER A 285 14.03 2.31 -9.53
CA SER A 285 15.01 3.36 -9.28
C SER A 285 14.94 3.99 -7.87
N ALA A 286 13.87 3.75 -7.11
CA ALA A 286 13.75 4.31 -5.77
C ALA A 286 14.76 3.71 -4.78
N PRO A 287 15.40 4.53 -3.91
CA PRO A 287 16.25 4.02 -2.85
C PRO A 287 15.46 3.20 -1.82
N ILE A 288 16.15 2.36 -1.06
CA ILE A 288 15.55 1.66 0.08
C ILE A 288 15.47 2.61 1.28
N GLY A 289 14.28 2.73 1.87
CA GLY A 289 14.04 3.53 3.08
C GLY A 289 12.62 4.10 3.15
N HIS A 290 12.36 4.94 4.15
CA HIS A 290 11.04 5.55 4.37
C HIS A 290 10.79 6.72 3.41
N ILE A 291 10.55 6.40 2.13
CA ILE A 291 10.41 7.40 1.06
C ILE A 291 8.97 7.90 0.85
N GLY A 292 7.98 7.15 1.33
CA GLY A 292 6.55 7.37 1.03
C GLY A 292 5.72 7.62 2.28
N TRP A 293 4.52 8.18 2.09
CA TRP A 293 3.62 8.43 3.22
C TRP A 293 3.00 7.16 3.78
N ASP A 294 2.99 7.06 5.12
CA ASP A 294 2.38 5.95 5.86
C ASP A 294 2.85 4.58 5.34
N LEU A 295 4.09 4.53 4.84
CA LEU A 295 4.65 3.38 4.14
C LEU A 295 4.79 2.18 5.08
N ASP A 296 5.19 2.42 6.32
CA ASP A 296 5.24 1.47 7.43
C ASP A 296 3.89 0.76 7.62
N SER A 297 2.82 1.51 7.82
CA SER A 297 1.47 1.03 8.07
C SER A 297 0.93 0.25 6.88
N HIS A 298 1.17 0.73 5.65
CA HIS A 298 0.73 0.04 4.44
C HIS A 298 1.56 -1.22 4.14
N CYS A 299 2.85 -1.22 4.47
CA CYS A 299 3.69 -2.41 4.39
C CYS A 299 3.22 -3.46 5.42
N ARG A 300 2.94 -3.03 6.66
CA ARG A 300 2.35 -3.89 7.70
C ARG A 300 1.06 -4.56 7.20
N TYR A 301 0.15 -3.83 6.56
CA TYR A 301 -1.06 -4.43 5.98
C TYR A 301 -0.78 -5.48 4.90
N ALA A 302 0.29 -5.33 4.12
CA ALA A 302 0.70 -6.34 3.15
C ALA A 302 1.30 -7.58 3.84
N LEU A 303 2.12 -7.38 4.88
CA LEU A 303 2.69 -8.46 5.69
C LEU A 303 1.58 -9.24 6.41
N GLN A 304 0.62 -8.56 7.05
CA GLN A 304 -0.55 -9.17 7.70
C GLN A 304 -1.42 -9.97 6.73
N SER A 305 -1.46 -9.57 5.45
CA SER A 305 -2.18 -10.29 4.40
C SER A 305 -1.36 -11.38 3.70
N SER A 306 -0.12 -11.64 4.15
CA SER A 306 0.76 -12.66 3.57
C SER A 306 0.55 -14.07 4.11
N SER A 307 -0.22 -14.22 5.19
CA SER A 307 -0.52 -15.50 5.82
C SER A 307 -1.99 -15.59 6.26
N PHE A 308 -2.53 -16.80 6.34
CA PHE A 308 -3.83 -17.08 6.98
C PHE A 308 -3.71 -17.34 8.49
N GLU A 309 -2.48 -17.57 8.97
CA GLU A 309 -2.10 -17.67 10.38
C GLU A 309 -1.23 -16.47 10.75
N ASP A 310 -0.88 -16.32 12.03
CA ASP A 310 0.00 -15.24 12.47
C ASP A 310 1.32 -15.22 11.70
N VAL A 311 1.76 -14.03 11.35
CA VAL A 311 2.85 -13.82 10.40
C VAL A 311 4.16 -13.67 11.16
N GLY A 312 5.05 -14.63 11.02
CA GLY A 312 6.43 -14.51 11.49
C GLY A 312 7.20 -13.48 10.66
N ILE A 313 7.67 -12.41 11.30
CA ILE A 313 8.44 -11.33 10.68
C ILE A 313 9.91 -11.41 11.06
N SER A 314 10.78 -11.02 10.14
CA SER A 314 12.23 -10.88 10.37
C SER A 314 12.59 -9.52 10.96
N GLU A 315 13.84 -9.36 11.40
CA GLU A 315 14.34 -8.07 11.90
C GLU A 315 14.26 -6.97 10.84
N ALA A 316 14.58 -7.28 9.58
CA ALA A 316 14.45 -6.33 8.46
C ALA A 316 12.99 -5.87 8.25
N GLU A 317 12.03 -6.78 8.39
CA GLU A 317 10.61 -6.45 8.26
C GLU A 317 10.08 -5.69 9.47
N LEU A 318 10.59 -6.01 10.66
CA LEU A 318 10.32 -5.25 11.88
C LEU A 318 10.80 -3.81 11.73
N ASP A 319 12.03 -3.60 11.25
CA ASP A 319 12.63 -2.27 11.02
C ASP A 319 11.74 -1.39 10.12
N VAL A 320 11.07 -1.97 9.12
CA VAL A 320 10.11 -1.25 8.27
C VAL A 320 8.85 -0.83 9.02
N ILE A 321 8.24 -1.73 9.79
CA ILE A 321 6.91 -1.48 10.38
C ILE A 321 6.96 -0.60 11.63
N ILE A 322 8.10 -0.55 12.34
CA ILE A 322 8.30 0.33 13.49
C ILE A 322 9.09 1.60 13.15
N ASN A 323 9.50 1.77 11.88
CA ASN A 323 10.36 2.86 11.44
C ASN A 323 11.68 2.95 12.23
N ASN A 324 12.36 1.82 12.39
CA ASN A 324 13.69 1.82 13.01
C ASN A 324 14.67 2.65 12.16
N ASN A 325 15.68 3.25 12.80
CA ASN A 325 16.67 4.13 12.16
C ASN A 325 17.31 3.47 10.93
N ASP A 326 17.59 2.16 11.02
CA ASP A 326 18.17 1.36 9.94
C ASP A 326 17.31 1.36 8.67
N PHE A 327 15.99 1.56 8.75
CA PHE A 327 15.11 1.72 7.59
C PHE A 327 14.72 3.17 7.32
N LEU A 328 14.54 4.00 8.37
CA LEU A 328 14.05 5.37 8.28
C LEU A 328 14.89 6.24 7.32
N GLU A 329 16.21 6.15 7.41
CA GLU A 329 17.11 7.00 6.64
C GLU A 329 17.01 6.75 5.13
N ILE A 330 17.06 7.81 4.32
CA ILE A 330 17.01 7.71 2.86
C ILE A 330 18.43 7.91 2.31
N PRO A 331 19.02 6.90 1.66
CA PRO A 331 20.33 7.01 1.02
C PRO A 331 20.42 8.19 0.04
N ASN A 332 21.61 8.79 -0.06
CA ASN A 332 21.87 9.94 -0.94
C ASN A 332 22.73 9.60 -2.17
N ASN A 333 23.17 8.34 -2.32
CA ASN A 333 23.87 7.82 -3.49
C ASN A 333 23.68 6.29 -3.60
N ILE A 334 24.16 5.71 -4.72
CA ILE A 334 24.01 4.28 -4.99
C ILE A 334 24.81 3.39 -4.03
N ASP A 335 25.98 3.83 -3.56
CA ASP A 335 26.87 3.03 -2.70
C ASP A 335 26.27 2.89 -1.30
N GLU A 336 25.87 4.00 -0.67
CA GLU A 336 25.12 4.00 0.61
C GLU A 336 23.86 3.12 0.52
N ASN A 337 23.15 3.19 -0.62
CA ASN A 337 21.96 2.40 -0.84
C ASN A 337 22.28 0.90 -0.95
N ASN A 338 23.38 0.52 -1.63
CA ASN A 338 23.81 -0.87 -1.74
C ASN A 338 24.28 -1.45 -0.39
N GLU A 339 25.00 -0.66 0.41
CA GLU A 339 25.38 -1.04 1.78
C GLU A 339 24.14 -1.29 2.65
N LYS A 340 23.16 -0.38 2.58
CA LYS A 340 21.89 -0.53 3.30
C LYS A 340 21.09 -1.75 2.83
N ILE A 341 21.05 -2.03 1.53
CA ILE A 341 20.44 -3.26 1.00
C ILE A 341 21.11 -4.50 1.59
N GLN A 342 22.45 -4.54 1.62
CA GLN A 342 23.20 -5.67 2.18
C GLN A 342 22.94 -5.83 3.69
N LEU A 343 22.86 -4.73 4.43
CA LEU A 343 22.50 -4.73 5.85
C LEU A 343 21.12 -5.35 6.09
N LEU A 344 20.10 -4.86 5.38
CA LEU A 344 18.71 -5.32 5.53
C LEU A 344 18.54 -6.77 5.05
N ASP A 345 19.17 -7.16 3.94
CA ASP A 345 19.17 -8.55 3.48
C ASP A 345 19.87 -9.47 4.50
N GLY A 346 20.91 -8.99 5.19
CA GLY A 346 21.58 -9.71 6.28
C GLY A 346 20.72 -9.87 7.55
N LYS A 347 19.76 -8.97 7.76
CA LYS A 347 18.77 -9.03 8.85
C LYS A 347 17.57 -9.94 8.53
N ASP A 348 17.39 -10.36 7.28
CA ASP A 348 16.25 -11.19 6.84
C ASP A 348 16.48 -12.70 6.95
N THR A 349 17.09 -13.14 8.05
CA THR A 349 17.48 -14.56 8.19
C THR A 349 16.44 -15.42 8.90
N SER A 350 15.81 -14.89 9.94
CA SER A 350 15.02 -15.67 10.90
C SER A 350 13.82 -14.89 11.40
N ILE A 351 12.81 -15.60 11.91
CA ILE A 351 11.64 -14.98 12.54
C ILE A 351 12.04 -14.46 13.93
N VAL A 352 11.79 -13.17 14.19
CA VAL A 352 12.10 -12.50 15.46
C VAL A 352 10.84 -12.12 16.25
N SER A 353 9.70 -11.97 15.57
CA SER A 353 8.40 -11.61 16.17
C SER A 353 7.26 -12.09 15.29
N TYR A 354 6.05 -12.12 15.85
CA TYR A 354 4.81 -12.41 15.13
C TYR A 354 3.90 -11.19 15.10
N ILE A 355 3.17 -11.03 13.99
CA ILE A 355 2.06 -10.08 13.91
C ILE A 355 0.78 -10.81 13.51
N ASP A 356 -0.34 -10.36 14.06
CA ASP A 356 -1.66 -10.90 13.74
C ASP A 356 -1.92 -10.88 12.23
N SER A 357 -2.48 -11.97 11.73
CA SER A 357 -3.04 -11.98 10.37
C SER A 357 -4.28 -11.08 10.27
N ASP A 358 -4.30 -10.24 9.23
CA ASP A 358 -5.43 -9.37 8.91
C ASP A 358 -5.51 -9.19 7.39
N ILE A 359 -6.40 -9.97 6.77
CA ILE A 359 -6.55 -10.01 5.33
C ILE A 359 -7.34 -8.79 4.85
N ARG A 360 -6.61 -7.83 4.28
CA ARG A 360 -7.18 -6.62 3.70
C ARG A 360 -7.16 -6.73 2.18
N ILE A 361 -8.33 -6.55 1.56
CA ILE A 361 -8.48 -6.72 0.11
C ILE A 361 -7.53 -5.85 -0.72
N SER A 362 -7.19 -4.64 -0.23
CA SER A 362 -6.30 -3.70 -0.90
C SER A 362 -4.82 -4.10 -0.86
N SER A 363 -4.40 -4.89 0.13
CA SER A 363 -3.01 -5.35 0.30
C SER A 363 -2.84 -6.86 0.08
N LEU A 364 -3.94 -7.62 -0.10
CA LEU A 364 -3.93 -9.06 -0.30
C LEU A 364 -3.01 -9.51 -1.44
N LEU A 365 -3.07 -8.86 -2.60
CA LEU A 365 -2.22 -9.26 -3.73
C LEU A 365 -0.73 -9.01 -3.45
N SER A 366 -0.42 -7.93 -2.72
CA SER A 366 0.94 -7.67 -2.24
C SER A 366 1.39 -8.73 -1.24
N GLY A 367 0.54 -9.09 -0.28
CA GLY A 367 0.79 -10.15 0.69
C GLY A 367 1.03 -11.51 0.04
N VAL A 368 0.26 -11.88 -0.98
CA VAL A 368 0.47 -13.11 -1.77
C VAL A 368 1.84 -13.11 -2.43
N VAL A 369 2.26 -11.99 -3.03
CA VAL A 369 3.59 -11.91 -3.66
C VAL A 369 4.70 -12.03 -2.63
N ILE A 370 4.57 -11.33 -1.49
CA ILE A 370 5.53 -11.43 -0.37
C ILE A 370 5.64 -12.88 0.10
N ALA A 371 4.51 -13.55 0.35
CA ALA A 371 4.48 -14.94 0.80
C ALA A 371 5.21 -15.87 -0.18
N VAL A 372 4.93 -15.75 -1.48
CA VAL A 372 5.55 -16.58 -2.52
C VAL A 372 7.06 -16.32 -2.60
N PHE A 373 7.50 -15.06 -2.47
CA PHE A 373 8.93 -14.73 -2.51
C PHE A 373 9.68 -15.26 -1.29
N ARG A 374 9.07 -15.17 -0.10
CA ARG A 374 9.59 -15.80 1.12
C ARG A 374 9.69 -17.31 0.99
N LEU A 375 8.68 -17.96 0.38
CA LEU A 375 8.69 -19.41 0.13
C LEU A 375 9.92 -19.85 -0.69
N PHE A 376 10.37 -19.01 -1.64
CA PHE A 376 11.54 -19.27 -2.48
C PHE A 376 12.87 -18.76 -1.89
N GLY A 377 12.87 -18.19 -0.67
CA GLY A 377 14.07 -17.66 -0.04
C GLY A 377 14.68 -16.47 -0.78
N VAL A 378 13.85 -15.68 -1.47
CA VAL A 378 14.30 -14.45 -2.14
C VAL A 378 14.69 -13.41 -1.09
N SER A 379 15.75 -12.63 -1.35
CA SER A 379 16.23 -11.62 -0.39
C SER A 379 15.16 -10.59 -0.01
N PHE A 380 15.32 -9.97 1.15
CA PHE A 380 14.37 -8.99 1.67
C PHE A 380 14.14 -7.84 0.70
N PHE A 381 15.20 -7.25 0.15
CA PHE A 381 15.09 -6.11 -0.77
C PHE A 381 14.22 -6.44 -1.98
N LEU A 382 14.45 -7.60 -2.60
CA LEU A 382 13.66 -8.05 -3.76
C LEU A 382 12.23 -8.38 -3.35
N THR A 383 12.02 -9.05 -2.21
CA THR A 383 10.69 -9.35 -1.66
C THR A 383 9.90 -8.05 -1.40
N TYR A 384 10.53 -7.09 -0.76
CA TYR A 384 9.96 -5.77 -0.45
C TYR A 384 9.56 -5.01 -1.72
N LYS A 385 10.45 -4.92 -2.72
CA LYS A 385 10.16 -4.26 -4.01
C LYS A 385 9.09 -5.00 -4.81
N CYS A 386 9.19 -6.32 -4.92
CA CYS A 386 8.25 -7.11 -5.71
C CYS A 386 6.84 -7.13 -5.10
N GLY A 387 6.71 -7.04 -3.77
CA GLY A 387 5.42 -6.89 -3.11
C GLY A 387 4.64 -5.61 -3.51
N GLN A 388 5.30 -4.62 -4.10
CA GLN A 388 4.66 -3.38 -4.60
C GLN A 388 4.14 -3.52 -6.05
N ILE A 389 4.63 -4.51 -6.82
CA ILE A 389 4.22 -4.73 -8.23
C ILE A 389 2.71 -4.89 -8.41
N PRO A 390 1.99 -5.66 -7.55
CA PRO A 390 0.54 -5.79 -7.66
C PRO A 390 -0.21 -4.46 -7.59
N ILE A 391 0.28 -3.49 -6.82
CA ILE A 391 -0.33 -2.15 -6.70
C ILE A 391 -0.29 -1.44 -8.06
N ILE A 392 0.88 -1.46 -8.72
CA ILE A 392 1.06 -0.89 -10.07
C ILE A 392 0.13 -1.57 -11.08
N ILE A 393 0.03 -2.91 -11.03
CA ILE A 393 -0.82 -3.69 -11.95
C ILE A 393 -2.29 -3.31 -11.74
N VAL A 394 -2.79 -3.32 -10.51
CA VAL A 394 -4.20 -3.00 -10.19
C VAL A 394 -4.52 -1.58 -10.64
N TYR A 395 -3.67 -0.61 -10.31
CA TYR A 395 -3.86 0.79 -10.72
C TYR A 395 -3.89 0.93 -12.25
N THR A 396 -2.91 0.33 -12.94
CA THR A 396 -2.82 0.35 -14.41
C THR A 396 -4.06 -0.26 -15.07
N LEU A 397 -4.53 -1.40 -14.58
CA LEU A 397 -5.72 -2.08 -15.11
C LEU A 397 -6.99 -1.25 -14.89
N CYS A 398 -7.15 -0.65 -13.71
CA CYS A 398 -8.27 0.25 -13.44
C CYS A 398 -8.28 1.44 -14.41
N CYS A 399 -7.13 2.10 -14.59
CA CYS A 399 -6.96 3.20 -15.54
C CYS A 399 -7.21 2.78 -17.00
N TYR A 400 -6.73 1.61 -17.41
CA TYR A 400 -6.96 1.05 -18.74
C TYR A 400 -8.46 0.82 -19.01
N TYR A 401 -9.16 0.11 -18.11
CA TYR A 401 -10.58 -0.18 -18.28
C TYR A 401 -11.45 1.07 -18.15
N ALA A 402 -11.06 2.02 -17.30
CA ALA A 402 -11.70 3.32 -17.20
C ALA A 402 -11.61 4.06 -18.54
N MET A 403 -10.41 4.25 -19.09
CA MET A 403 -10.23 4.96 -20.36
C MET A 403 -10.91 4.24 -21.53
N ARG A 404 -10.88 2.91 -21.55
CA ARG A 404 -11.54 2.10 -22.58
C ARG A 404 -13.07 2.29 -22.59
N ARG A 405 -13.68 2.56 -21.44
CA ARG A 405 -15.14 2.72 -21.32
C ARG A 405 -15.63 4.07 -21.84
N LEU A 406 -14.77 5.08 -21.89
CA LEU A 406 -15.06 6.44 -22.33
C LEU A 406 -15.11 6.54 -23.86
N HIS A 407 -16.11 7.25 -24.38
CA HIS A 407 -16.20 7.64 -25.79
C HIS A 407 -15.56 9.02 -26.05
N SER A 408 -15.45 9.82 -24.98
CA SER A 408 -14.95 11.19 -24.96
C SER A 408 -14.36 11.52 -23.57
N GLY A 409 -13.48 12.53 -23.48
CA GLY A 409 -12.81 12.90 -22.23
C GLY A 409 -11.69 11.93 -21.81
N LYS A 410 -11.13 11.16 -22.75
CA LYS A 410 -10.03 10.22 -22.48
C LYS A 410 -8.77 10.96 -22.00
N MET A 411 -8.44 12.11 -22.58
CA MET A 411 -7.23 12.86 -22.23
C MET A 411 -7.37 13.60 -20.89
N ILE A 412 -8.60 13.90 -20.44
CA ILE A 412 -8.86 14.39 -19.07
C ILE A 412 -8.44 13.32 -18.06
N LEU A 413 -8.92 12.09 -18.24
CA LEU A 413 -8.52 10.95 -17.41
C LEU A 413 -7.01 10.71 -17.49
N ALA A 414 -6.44 10.77 -18.69
CA ALA A 414 -5.02 10.53 -18.91
C ALA A 414 -4.14 11.52 -18.12
N THR A 415 -4.48 12.81 -18.18
CA THR A 415 -3.73 13.88 -17.50
C THR A 415 -3.71 13.65 -15.99
N ILE A 416 -4.87 13.34 -15.39
CA ILE A 416 -4.97 13.13 -13.94
C ILE A 416 -4.27 11.84 -13.53
N ALA A 417 -4.51 10.74 -14.24
CA ALA A 417 -3.93 9.43 -13.91
C ALA A 417 -2.39 9.38 -14.06
N MET A 418 -1.81 10.32 -14.83
CA MET A 418 -0.36 10.47 -15.01
C MET A 418 0.25 11.55 -14.12
N PHE A 419 -0.46 12.07 -13.11
CA PHE A 419 0.18 12.94 -12.11
C PHE A 419 1.41 12.24 -11.52
N PRO A 420 2.60 12.87 -11.53
CA PRO A 420 3.81 12.29 -10.93
C PRO A 420 3.59 11.71 -9.53
N THR A 421 2.83 12.41 -8.68
CA THR A 421 2.45 11.92 -7.34
C THR A 421 1.67 10.61 -7.37
N LEU A 422 0.71 10.43 -8.27
CA LEU A 422 -0.04 9.17 -8.34
C LEU A 422 0.82 7.99 -8.79
N LEU A 423 1.71 8.23 -9.75
CA LEU A 423 2.64 7.20 -10.22
C LEU A 423 3.62 6.81 -9.10
N PHE A 424 4.12 7.79 -8.36
CA PHE A 424 4.98 7.55 -7.19
C PHE A 424 4.25 6.80 -6.07
N ILE A 425 3.01 7.19 -5.74
CA ILE A 425 2.20 6.46 -4.76
C ILE A 425 1.94 5.02 -5.25
N SER A 426 1.73 4.81 -6.55
CA SER A 426 1.50 3.47 -7.10
C SER A 426 2.73 2.58 -7.06
N SER A 427 3.94 3.16 -7.04
CA SER A 427 5.20 2.44 -6.93
C SER A 427 5.65 2.21 -5.48
N ASN A 428 4.78 2.48 -4.50
CA ASN A 428 5.05 2.31 -3.08
C ASN A 428 3.92 1.55 -2.39
N TYR A 429 4.14 1.09 -1.16
CA TYR A 429 3.07 0.52 -0.34
C TYR A 429 2.05 1.61 -0.01
N SER A 430 0.91 1.59 -0.70
CA SER A 430 -0.21 2.50 -0.46
C SER A 430 -1.52 1.96 -0.99
N TYR A 431 -2.59 2.09 -0.20
CA TYR A 431 -3.95 1.83 -0.67
C TYR A 431 -4.53 3.02 -1.46
N ASP A 432 -3.90 4.19 -1.49
CA ASP A 432 -4.49 5.39 -2.11
C ASP A 432 -4.77 5.17 -3.61
N THR A 433 -3.90 4.45 -4.32
CA THR A 433 -4.08 4.15 -5.75
C THR A 433 -5.18 3.12 -6.00
N TRP A 434 -5.49 2.28 -5.02
CA TRP A 434 -6.69 1.43 -5.04
C TRP A 434 -7.94 2.31 -5.06
N VAL A 435 -8.04 3.25 -4.11
CA VAL A 435 -9.16 4.19 -4.01
C VAL A 435 -9.32 4.99 -5.31
N VAL A 436 -8.23 5.61 -5.78
CA VAL A 436 -8.20 6.43 -6.99
C VAL A 436 -8.58 5.61 -8.23
N GLY A 437 -7.94 4.45 -8.43
CA GLY A 437 -8.16 3.60 -9.60
C GLY A 437 -9.61 3.13 -9.71
N PHE A 438 -10.20 2.65 -8.61
CA PHE A 438 -11.58 2.19 -8.60
C PHE A 438 -12.61 3.34 -8.70
N ILE A 439 -12.33 4.54 -8.16
CA ILE A 439 -13.15 5.74 -8.43
C ILE A 439 -13.08 6.13 -9.91
N PHE A 440 -11.89 6.10 -10.52
CA PHE A 440 -11.74 6.37 -11.96
C PHE A 440 -12.55 5.38 -12.79
N LEU A 441 -12.50 4.10 -12.45
CA LEU A 441 -13.26 3.05 -13.11
C LEU A 441 -14.78 3.26 -12.94
N GLY A 442 -15.25 3.45 -11.72
CA GLY A 442 -16.67 3.70 -11.43
C GLY A 442 -17.19 4.94 -12.16
N MET A 443 -16.44 6.04 -12.09
CA MET A 443 -16.80 7.28 -12.77
C MET A 443 -16.78 7.14 -14.29
N ALA A 444 -15.79 6.45 -14.86
CA ALA A 444 -15.74 6.21 -16.30
C ALA A 444 -16.90 5.34 -16.79
N TYR A 445 -17.39 4.38 -16.00
CA TYR A 445 -18.62 3.65 -16.32
C TYR A 445 -19.85 4.54 -16.25
N PHE A 446 -19.95 5.42 -15.26
CA PHE A 446 -21.03 6.40 -15.19
C PHE A 446 -21.04 7.32 -16.42
N VAL A 447 -19.91 7.95 -16.72
CA VAL A 447 -19.72 8.87 -17.85
C VAL A 447 -19.93 8.15 -19.18
N GLY A 448 -19.29 6.99 -19.38
CA GLY A 448 -19.40 6.21 -20.61
C GLY A 448 -20.84 5.79 -20.93
N ASN A 449 -21.60 5.34 -19.93
CA ASN A 449 -23.03 5.04 -20.10
C ASN A 449 -23.89 6.30 -20.37
N CYS A 450 -23.48 7.46 -19.84
CA CYS A 450 -24.13 8.73 -20.17
C CYS A 450 -23.88 9.15 -21.62
N GLN A 451 -22.68 8.88 -22.16
CA GLN A 451 -22.27 9.19 -23.54
C GLN A 451 -22.93 8.30 -24.61
N GLU A 452 -23.33 7.06 -24.27
CA GLU A 452 -23.87 6.10 -25.26
C GLU A 452 -25.34 6.35 -25.66
N GLU A 453 -25.69 6.12 -26.92
CA GLU A 453 -27.08 6.14 -27.39
C GLU A 453 -27.79 4.82 -27.03
N GLY A 454 -28.04 4.60 -25.74
CA GLY A 454 -28.63 3.35 -25.27
C GLY A 454 -28.99 3.36 -23.79
N LYS A 455 -29.57 2.24 -23.34
CA LYS A 455 -29.83 1.99 -21.92
C LYS A 455 -28.66 1.26 -21.27
N ILE A 456 -28.32 1.62 -20.04
CA ILE A 456 -27.29 0.93 -19.26
C ILE A 456 -27.63 -0.55 -19.10
N SER A 457 -26.65 -1.41 -19.33
CA SER A 457 -26.78 -2.84 -19.06
C SER A 457 -26.67 -3.12 -17.56
N TYR A 458 -27.31 -4.18 -17.05
CA TYR A 458 -27.15 -4.53 -15.63
C TYR A 458 -25.70 -4.90 -15.28
N LYS A 459 -24.97 -5.48 -16.24
CA LYS A 459 -23.54 -5.75 -16.09
C LYS A 459 -22.75 -4.46 -15.83
N ASP A 460 -22.99 -3.43 -16.64
CA ASP A 460 -22.31 -2.14 -16.49
C ASP A 460 -22.73 -1.43 -15.19
N ALA A 461 -24.00 -1.53 -14.81
CA ALA A 461 -24.47 -1.00 -13.53
C ALA A 461 -23.78 -1.68 -12.34
N ILE A 462 -23.63 -3.01 -12.38
CA ILE A 462 -22.91 -3.77 -11.35
C ILE A 462 -21.44 -3.38 -11.32
N ILE A 463 -20.74 -3.33 -12.46
CA ILE A 463 -19.32 -2.94 -12.52
C ILE A 463 -19.12 -1.53 -11.95
N MET A 464 -19.98 -0.58 -12.34
CA MET A 464 -19.93 0.80 -11.86
C MET A 464 -20.11 0.88 -10.34
N VAL A 465 -21.15 0.26 -9.81
CA VAL A 465 -21.49 0.30 -8.38
C VAL A 465 -20.46 -0.45 -7.54
N CYS A 466 -20.04 -1.64 -7.96
CA CYS A 466 -19.00 -2.41 -7.28
C CYS A 466 -17.65 -1.68 -7.31
N SER A 467 -17.32 -0.95 -8.38
CA SER A 467 -16.09 -0.15 -8.43
C SER A 467 -16.10 0.94 -7.36
N PHE A 468 -17.19 1.71 -7.23
CA PHE A 468 -17.30 2.70 -6.16
C PHE A 468 -17.30 2.05 -4.76
N ALA A 469 -17.97 0.91 -4.57
CA ALA A 469 -17.96 0.21 -3.29
C ALA A 469 -16.56 -0.28 -2.92
N ILE A 470 -15.87 -0.96 -3.83
CA ILE A 470 -14.51 -1.45 -3.63
C ILE A 470 -13.52 -0.32 -3.37
N ALA A 471 -13.71 0.85 -4.00
CA ALA A 471 -12.85 2.01 -3.80
C ALA A 471 -12.86 2.52 -2.36
N ILE A 472 -14.02 2.50 -1.67
CA ILE A 472 -14.14 3.12 -0.35
C ILE A 472 -13.81 2.18 0.81
N ILE A 473 -13.67 0.86 0.56
CA ILE A 473 -13.35 -0.13 1.60
C ILE A 473 -12.12 0.28 2.44
N PRO A 474 -10.99 0.71 1.84
CA PRO A 474 -9.81 1.08 2.62
C PRO A 474 -9.95 2.44 3.32
N LYS A 475 -10.82 3.33 2.80
CA LYS A 475 -10.99 4.70 3.30
C LYS A 475 -12.39 5.23 3.06
N GLN A 476 -13.21 5.22 4.11
CA GLN A 476 -14.65 5.48 4.00
C GLN A 476 -15.02 6.96 3.84
N ILE A 477 -14.08 7.89 4.02
CA ILE A 477 -14.30 9.33 3.80
C ILE A 477 -14.80 9.67 2.38
N TYR A 478 -14.58 8.77 1.41
CA TYR A 478 -15.04 8.92 0.04
C TYR A 478 -16.46 8.37 -0.20
N VAL A 479 -17.22 7.99 0.83
CA VAL A 479 -18.58 7.40 0.71
C VAL A 479 -19.53 8.21 -0.19
N ALA A 480 -19.34 9.52 -0.30
CA ALA A 480 -20.11 10.38 -1.19
C ALA A 480 -20.06 9.91 -2.67
N VAL A 481 -18.99 9.26 -3.12
CA VAL A 481 -18.93 8.74 -4.50
C VAL A 481 -19.97 7.65 -4.77
N LEU A 482 -20.45 6.93 -3.75
CA LEU A 482 -21.51 5.92 -3.88
C LEU A 482 -22.88 6.51 -4.24
N LEU A 483 -23.07 7.81 -4.07
CA LEU A 483 -24.32 8.48 -4.47
C LEU A 483 -24.34 8.76 -5.98
N ILE A 484 -23.19 8.78 -6.67
CA ILE A 484 -23.10 9.08 -8.11
C ILE A 484 -24.01 8.17 -8.96
N PRO A 485 -24.04 6.83 -8.79
CA PRO A 485 -24.95 5.94 -9.51
C PRO A 485 -26.43 6.36 -9.47
N PHE A 486 -26.90 6.95 -8.38
CA PHE A 486 -28.30 7.37 -8.24
C PHE A 486 -28.68 8.55 -9.16
N PHE A 487 -27.70 9.29 -9.68
CA PHE A 487 -27.91 10.40 -10.61
C PHE A 487 -27.97 9.98 -12.09
N MET A 488 -27.86 8.69 -12.39
CA MET A 488 -27.99 8.17 -13.76
C MET A 488 -29.34 8.62 -14.36
N PRO A 489 -29.38 9.21 -15.57
CA PRO A 489 -30.62 9.69 -16.13
C PRO A 489 -31.67 8.58 -16.27
N LYS A 490 -32.90 8.82 -15.79
CA LYS A 490 -33.99 7.81 -15.79
C LYS A 490 -34.24 7.17 -17.16
N LYS A 491 -34.01 7.91 -18.25
CA LYS A 491 -34.14 7.43 -19.64
C LYS A 491 -33.13 6.34 -20.01
N LYS A 492 -31.98 6.30 -19.32
CA LYS A 492 -30.92 5.29 -19.51
C LYS A 492 -31.26 3.96 -18.83
N MET A 493 -32.23 3.91 -17.93
CA MET A 493 -32.51 2.71 -17.14
C MET A 493 -33.43 1.75 -17.91
N GLN A 494 -33.07 0.47 -17.97
CA GLN A 494 -33.96 -0.60 -18.48
C GLN A 494 -35.18 -0.77 -17.57
N SER A 495 -34.93 -1.04 -16.29
CA SER A 495 -35.92 -1.09 -15.22
C SER A 495 -35.43 -0.25 -14.05
N LYS A 496 -36.22 0.77 -13.67
CA LYS A 496 -35.90 1.65 -12.53
C LYS A 496 -35.76 0.84 -11.24
N LYS A 497 -36.71 -0.07 -10.99
CA LYS A 497 -36.73 -0.90 -9.77
C LYS A 497 -35.44 -1.73 -9.65
N ARG A 498 -35.06 -2.44 -10.72
CA ARG A 498 -33.85 -3.28 -10.69
C ARG A 498 -32.56 -2.46 -10.59
N TYR A 499 -32.49 -1.33 -11.32
CA TYR A 499 -31.32 -0.46 -11.27
C TYR A 499 -31.10 0.10 -9.86
N TYR A 500 -32.13 0.69 -9.25
CA TYR A 500 -32.00 1.22 -7.89
C TYR A 500 -31.82 0.12 -6.84
N ALA A 501 -32.35 -1.09 -7.04
CA ALA A 501 -32.04 -2.21 -6.15
C ALA A 501 -30.54 -2.55 -6.14
N ILE A 502 -29.86 -2.50 -7.29
CA ILE A 502 -28.41 -2.70 -7.38
C ILE A 502 -27.67 -1.57 -6.63
N CYS A 503 -28.03 -0.30 -6.88
CA CYS A 503 -27.41 0.85 -6.22
C CYS A 503 -27.62 0.84 -4.70
N SER A 504 -28.85 0.63 -4.25
CA SER A 504 -29.22 0.59 -2.83
C SER A 504 -28.64 -0.62 -2.12
N GLY A 505 -28.52 -1.77 -2.78
CA GLY A 505 -27.88 -2.96 -2.20
C GLY A 505 -26.42 -2.70 -1.83
N ALA A 506 -25.63 -2.18 -2.77
CA ALA A 506 -24.23 -1.85 -2.49
C ALA A 506 -24.10 -0.72 -1.46
N PHE A 507 -24.95 0.31 -1.55
CA PHE A 507 -24.97 1.39 -0.56
C PHE A 507 -25.26 0.86 0.84
N ALA A 508 -26.26 -0.02 1.00
CA ALA A 508 -26.59 -0.62 2.29
C ALA A 508 -25.44 -1.49 2.84
N ILE A 509 -24.79 -2.30 2.00
CA ILE A 509 -23.64 -3.12 2.41
C ILE A 509 -22.49 -2.23 2.90
N MET A 510 -22.19 -1.14 2.18
CA MET A 510 -21.15 -0.20 2.56
C MET A 510 -21.51 0.65 3.78
N LEU A 511 -22.79 0.95 3.97
CA LEU A 511 -23.26 1.60 5.19
C LEU A 511 -23.10 0.69 6.41
N VAL A 512 -23.40 -0.61 6.27
CA VAL A 512 -23.17 -1.60 7.33
C VAL A 512 -21.67 -1.72 7.63
N ASP A 513 -20.81 -1.79 6.61
CA ASP A 513 -19.34 -1.79 6.80
C ASP A 513 -18.85 -0.53 7.54
N LEU A 514 -19.37 0.65 7.18
CA LEU A 514 -19.08 1.91 7.89
C LEU A 514 -19.50 1.86 9.36
N LEU A 515 -20.70 1.36 9.65
CA LEU A 515 -21.18 1.23 11.03
C LEU A 515 -20.32 0.26 11.83
N VAL A 516 -20.03 -0.93 11.28
CA VAL A 516 -19.22 -1.96 11.94
C VAL A 516 -17.82 -1.43 12.26
N ARG A 517 -17.17 -0.75 11.30
CA ARG A 517 -15.84 -0.16 11.52
C ARG A 517 -15.88 0.97 12.54
N THR A 518 -16.86 1.86 12.46
CA THR A 518 -17.00 2.96 13.42
C THR A 518 -17.13 2.39 14.84
N PHE A 519 -17.99 1.40 15.09
CA PHE A 519 -18.11 0.78 16.41
C PHE A 519 -16.82 0.10 16.90
N SER A 520 -16.06 -0.53 15.99
CA SER A 520 -14.77 -1.12 16.32
C SER A 520 -13.70 -0.07 16.65
N GLU A 521 -13.64 1.02 15.88
CA GLU A 521 -12.60 2.06 15.99
C GLU A 521 -12.85 3.06 17.12
N THR A 522 -14.11 3.39 17.46
CA THR A 522 -14.41 4.35 18.55
C THR A 522 -13.96 3.84 19.93
N SER A 523 -13.60 2.56 20.04
CA SER A 523 -13.04 1.96 21.26
C SER A 523 -11.52 2.18 21.42
N LYS A 524 -10.85 2.61 20.36
CA LYS A 524 -9.40 2.88 20.30
C LYS A 524 -9.23 4.40 20.24
N GLY A 525 -8.39 4.98 21.10
CA GLY A 525 -8.25 6.44 21.27
C GLY A 525 -7.80 7.21 20.01
N GLY A 526 -7.47 8.50 20.17
CA GLY A 526 -6.97 9.35 19.08
C GLY A 526 -5.63 8.89 18.48
N ASP A 527 -5.27 9.39 17.30
CA ASP A 527 -3.97 9.10 16.68
C ASP A 527 -2.87 9.76 17.51
N VAL A 528 -2.04 8.93 18.16
CA VAL A 528 -0.95 9.37 19.05
C VAL A 528 0.06 10.27 18.33
N ARG A 529 0.18 10.17 17.00
CA ARG A 529 1.06 11.03 16.18
C ARG A 529 0.63 12.49 16.17
N GLY A 530 -0.64 12.79 16.46
CA GLY A 530 -1.14 14.14 16.63
C GLY A 530 -0.80 14.77 18.00
N GLY A 531 -0.19 13.99 18.90
CA GLY A 531 0.25 14.40 20.23
C GLY A 531 -0.74 14.04 21.35
N LEU A 532 -0.29 14.22 22.60
CA LEU A 532 -1.04 13.82 23.80
C LEU A 532 -2.36 14.58 24.01
N GLY A 533 -2.54 15.73 23.35
CA GLY A 533 -3.76 16.55 23.42
C GLY A 533 -4.87 16.14 22.45
N VAL A 534 -4.69 15.05 21.69
CA VAL A 534 -5.71 14.54 20.77
C VAL A 534 -6.74 13.71 21.53
N ASP A 535 -7.94 14.27 21.67
CA ASP A 535 -9.09 13.60 22.24
C ASP A 535 -10.27 13.66 21.24
N PRO A 536 -10.55 12.57 20.50
CA PRO A 536 -11.65 12.52 19.54
C PRO A 536 -13.01 12.87 20.14
N VAL A 537 -13.26 12.47 21.39
CA VAL A 537 -14.53 12.76 22.10
C VAL A 537 -14.60 14.25 22.42
N GLY A 538 -13.50 14.80 22.95
CA GLY A 538 -13.32 16.23 23.18
C GLY A 538 -13.51 17.07 21.90
N GLN A 539 -12.97 16.61 20.77
CA GLN A 539 -13.11 17.29 19.48
C GLN A 539 -14.55 17.30 18.97
N ILE A 540 -15.23 16.15 19.04
CA ILE A 540 -16.65 16.07 18.66
C ILE A 540 -17.47 17.00 19.56
N LYS A 541 -17.20 17.01 20.87
CA LYS A 541 -17.86 17.92 21.81
C LYS A 541 -17.60 19.39 21.43
N TYR A 542 -16.36 19.76 21.14
CA TYR A 542 -15.99 21.11 20.73
C TYR A 542 -16.74 21.56 19.46
N ILE A 543 -16.77 20.72 18.42
CA ILE A 543 -17.51 20.99 17.18
C ILE A 543 -18.99 21.25 17.45
N LEU A 544 -19.61 20.44 18.32
CA LEU A 544 -21.03 20.56 18.65
C LEU A 544 -21.35 21.77 19.54
N THR A 545 -20.44 22.15 20.45
CA THR A 545 -20.64 23.31 21.34
C THR A 545 -20.26 24.63 20.68
N ASN A 546 -19.30 24.65 19.76
CA ASN A 546 -18.76 25.84 19.10
C ASN A 546 -18.85 25.75 17.56
N PRO A 547 -20.04 25.51 16.97
CA PRO A 547 -20.17 25.19 15.54
C PRO A 547 -19.74 26.34 14.61
N PHE A 548 -19.93 27.60 15.01
CA PHE A 548 -19.53 28.75 14.20
C PHE A 548 -18.02 28.99 14.21
N GLU A 549 -17.37 28.80 15.36
CA GLU A 549 -15.92 28.91 15.50
C GLU A 549 -15.23 27.80 14.72
N TYR A 550 -15.69 26.56 14.89
CA TYR A 550 -15.20 25.44 14.10
C TYR A 550 -15.42 25.64 12.59
N ALA A 551 -16.59 26.15 12.17
CA ALA A 551 -16.84 26.46 10.76
C ALA A 551 -15.86 27.52 10.22
N HIS A 552 -15.48 28.51 11.03
CA HIS A 552 -14.47 29.50 10.67
C HIS A 552 -13.10 28.85 10.48
N THR A 553 -12.64 28.05 11.46
CA THR A 553 -11.39 27.26 11.39
C THR A 553 -11.35 26.39 10.14
N LEU A 554 -12.45 25.67 9.86
CA LEU A 554 -12.56 24.79 8.71
C LEU A 554 -12.50 25.56 7.39
N LEU A 555 -13.26 26.65 7.26
CA LEU A 555 -13.27 27.45 6.03
C LEU A 555 -11.93 28.15 5.78
N ASP A 556 -11.27 28.62 6.84
CA ASP A 556 -9.94 29.24 6.73
C ASP A 556 -8.90 28.22 6.30
N PHE A 557 -8.90 27.02 6.89
CA PHE A 557 -8.05 25.92 6.43
C PHE A 557 -8.32 25.54 4.96
N LEU A 558 -9.59 25.43 4.56
CA LEU A 558 -9.97 25.04 3.21
C LEU A 558 -9.55 26.06 2.14
N LYS A 559 -9.46 27.36 2.46
CA LYS A 559 -8.96 28.39 1.54
C LYS A 559 -7.54 28.07 1.09
N ASP A 560 -6.67 27.71 2.02
CA ASP A 560 -5.28 27.37 1.73
C ASP A 560 -5.17 25.96 1.14
N TYR A 561 -5.89 25.00 1.69
CA TYR A 561 -5.85 23.60 1.25
C TYR A 561 -6.31 23.41 -0.20
N LEU A 562 -7.34 24.14 -0.64
CA LEU A 562 -7.85 24.12 -2.02
C LEU A 562 -7.22 25.19 -2.92
N SER A 563 -6.25 25.96 -2.41
CA SER A 563 -5.61 27.03 -3.18
C SER A 563 -4.79 26.49 -4.35
N LEU A 564 -4.61 27.33 -5.37
CA LEU A 564 -3.66 27.05 -6.46
C LEU A 564 -2.22 26.90 -5.95
N GLY A 565 -1.88 27.52 -4.80
CA GLY A 565 -0.57 27.42 -4.17
C GLY A 565 -0.23 26.01 -3.68
N ASN A 566 -1.25 25.21 -3.35
CA ASN A 566 -1.11 23.84 -2.87
C ASN A 566 -1.11 22.77 -3.99
N THR A 567 -1.20 23.19 -5.26
CA THR A 567 -1.31 22.28 -6.41
C THR A 567 -0.13 21.30 -6.56
N ASN A 568 1.09 21.75 -6.24
CA ASN A 568 2.27 20.88 -6.27
C ASN A 568 2.20 19.76 -5.22
N GLY A 569 1.47 19.97 -4.12
CA GLY A 569 1.26 19.01 -3.05
C GLY A 569 0.55 17.73 -3.49
N TYR A 570 -0.29 17.78 -4.52
CA TYR A 570 -1.03 16.60 -5.04
C TYR A 570 -0.74 16.26 -6.50
N MET A 571 -0.08 17.14 -7.26
CA MET A 571 0.34 16.86 -8.64
C MET A 571 1.77 16.34 -8.74
N ASN A 572 2.71 16.88 -7.95
CA ASN A 572 4.13 16.59 -8.08
C ASN A 572 4.89 16.58 -6.75
N ASN A 573 4.33 15.94 -5.74
CA ASN A 573 4.94 15.66 -4.44
C ASN A 573 5.39 14.19 -4.37
N PHE A 574 6.65 13.96 -3.99
CA PHE A 574 7.28 12.65 -3.80
C PHE A 574 7.54 12.36 -2.31
N ALA A 575 6.66 12.89 -1.43
CA ALA A 575 6.73 12.71 0.01
C ALA A 575 8.10 13.14 0.57
N TYR A 576 8.79 12.22 1.25
CA TYR A 576 10.06 12.48 1.93
C TYR A 576 11.24 12.64 0.96
N LEU A 577 11.06 12.34 -0.33
CA LEU A 577 12.04 12.65 -1.37
C LEU A 577 11.97 14.11 -1.84
N GLY A 578 10.88 14.81 -1.52
CA GLY A 578 10.72 16.25 -1.77
C GLY A 578 9.48 16.62 -2.57
N VAL A 579 9.27 17.93 -2.67
CA VAL A 579 8.12 18.52 -3.36
C VAL A 579 8.57 19.22 -4.65
N GLY A 580 7.88 18.90 -5.74
CA GLY A 580 8.06 19.48 -7.07
C GLY A 580 7.95 20.99 -7.11
N ALA A 581 8.75 21.58 -8.01
CA ALA A 581 8.71 23.00 -8.30
C ALA A 581 7.30 23.42 -8.74
N LYS A 582 6.81 24.55 -8.21
CA LYS A 582 5.45 25.05 -8.44
C LYS A 582 5.11 25.24 -9.92
N PHE A 583 6.08 25.65 -10.74
CA PHE A 583 5.85 25.84 -12.18
C PHE A 583 5.45 24.54 -12.90
N ILE A 584 5.95 23.38 -12.45
CA ILE A 584 5.58 22.07 -13.02
C ILE A 584 4.12 21.77 -12.74
N ALA A 585 3.67 22.00 -11.49
CA ALA A 585 2.26 21.84 -11.12
C ALA A 585 1.36 22.80 -11.91
N ILE A 586 1.81 24.03 -12.16
CA ILE A 586 1.09 24.98 -13.02
C ILE A 586 0.98 24.46 -14.45
N ILE A 587 2.05 23.89 -15.02
CA ILE A 587 2.00 23.28 -16.37
C ILE A 587 1.00 22.12 -16.40
N ILE A 588 1.03 21.22 -15.42
CA ILE A 588 0.07 20.11 -15.30
C ILE A 588 -1.37 20.66 -15.20
N LEU A 589 -1.59 21.71 -14.40
CA LEU A 589 -2.89 22.35 -14.26
C LEU A 589 -3.37 22.99 -15.58
N ILE A 590 -2.49 23.66 -16.32
CA ILE A 590 -2.81 24.22 -17.64
C ILE A 590 -3.22 23.11 -18.61
N ILE A 591 -2.51 21.99 -18.63
CA ILE A 591 -2.85 20.82 -19.47
C ILE A 591 -4.19 20.23 -19.05
N LEU A 592 -4.46 20.14 -17.74
CA LEU A 592 -5.74 19.67 -17.22
C LEU A 592 -6.90 20.58 -17.65
N ILE A 593 -6.76 21.90 -17.48
CA ILE A 593 -7.77 22.87 -17.93
C ILE A 593 -7.94 22.78 -19.45
N PHE A 594 -6.84 22.70 -20.20
CA PHE A 594 -6.84 22.55 -21.65
C PHE A 594 -7.63 21.31 -22.09
N THR A 595 -7.40 20.15 -21.48
CA THR A 595 -8.12 18.91 -21.81
C THR A 595 -9.59 18.97 -21.39
N ILE A 596 -9.91 19.56 -20.24
CA ILE A 596 -11.30 19.77 -19.78
C ILE A 596 -12.11 20.58 -20.81
N VAL A 597 -11.47 21.59 -21.41
CA VAL A 597 -12.11 22.51 -22.38
C VAL A 597 -12.17 21.90 -23.79
N THR A 598 -11.20 21.09 -24.19
CA THR A 598 -11.00 20.72 -25.60
C THR A 598 -11.26 19.25 -25.94
N ASP A 599 -11.19 18.32 -24.99
CA ASP A 599 -11.33 16.87 -25.24
C ASP A 599 -12.79 16.38 -25.24
N LYS A 600 -13.74 17.24 -24.84
CA LYS A 600 -15.18 16.90 -24.83
C LYS A 600 -15.77 16.95 -26.25
N LYS A 601 -16.58 15.93 -26.58
CA LYS A 601 -17.17 15.71 -27.90
C LYS A 601 -18.67 15.96 -27.88
N LYS A 602 -19.32 15.80 -29.04
CA LYS A 602 -20.79 15.92 -29.19
C LYS A 602 -21.57 15.03 -28.22
N CYS A 603 -21.04 13.85 -27.89
CA CYS A 603 -21.69 12.92 -26.97
C CYS A 603 -21.67 13.38 -25.50
N ASP A 604 -21.00 14.48 -25.15
CA ASP A 604 -21.02 15.07 -23.80
C ASP A 604 -22.06 16.19 -23.65
N VAL A 605 -22.80 16.52 -24.71
CA VAL A 605 -23.76 17.62 -24.71
C VAL A 605 -25.02 17.24 -23.95
N ASN A 606 -25.35 17.99 -22.88
CA ASN A 606 -26.56 17.82 -22.05
C ASN A 606 -26.78 16.39 -21.53
N ILE A 607 -25.70 15.65 -21.26
CA ILE A 607 -25.79 14.28 -20.73
C ILE A 607 -26.09 14.24 -19.23
N TYR A 608 -25.70 15.29 -18.49
CA TYR A 608 -25.86 15.40 -17.05
C TYR A 608 -27.06 16.28 -16.68
N SER A 609 -27.71 15.97 -15.55
CA SER A 609 -28.69 16.89 -14.96
C SER A 609 -27.98 18.07 -14.28
N LYS A 610 -28.64 19.23 -14.21
CA LYS A 610 -28.13 20.39 -13.44
C LYS A 610 -27.88 20.03 -11.97
N VAL A 611 -28.72 19.15 -11.42
CA VAL A 611 -28.56 18.63 -10.04
C VAL A 611 -27.26 17.85 -9.90
N PHE A 612 -26.92 16.99 -10.87
CA PHE A 612 -25.67 16.24 -10.84
C PHE A 612 -24.44 17.16 -10.96
N TYR A 613 -24.53 18.22 -11.77
CA TYR A 613 -23.46 19.22 -11.85
C TYR A 613 -23.20 19.90 -10.50
N GLY A 614 -24.27 20.34 -9.82
CA GLY A 614 -24.19 20.87 -8.46
C GLY A 614 -23.66 19.85 -7.47
N TYR A 615 -24.12 18.60 -7.58
CA TYR A 615 -23.64 17.49 -6.75
C TYR A 615 -22.13 17.26 -6.91
N SER A 616 -21.59 17.28 -8.12
CA SER A 616 -20.14 17.10 -8.33
C SER A 616 -19.31 18.18 -7.64
N ILE A 617 -19.79 19.44 -7.63
CA ILE A 617 -19.12 20.55 -6.94
C ILE A 617 -19.23 20.39 -5.42
N VAL A 618 -20.43 20.11 -4.90
CA VAL A 618 -20.67 19.89 -3.47
C VAL A 618 -19.90 18.67 -2.97
N MET A 619 -19.84 17.59 -3.74
CA MET A 619 -19.09 16.39 -3.40
C MET A 619 -17.59 16.68 -3.33
N PHE A 620 -17.05 17.47 -4.26
CA PHE A 620 -15.65 17.88 -4.22
C PHE A 620 -15.32 18.70 -2.95
N ALA A 621 -16.06 19.79 -2.73
CA ALA A 621 -15.84 20.66 -1.57
C ALA A 621 -16.17 19.95 -0.23
N GLY A 622 -17.26 19.18 -0.21
CA GLY A 622 -17.72 18.43 0.94
C GLY A 622 -16.77 17.31 1.34
N THR A 623 -16.18 16.59 0.38
CA THR A 623 -15.16 15.56 0.71
C THR A 623 -13.90 16.21 1.25
N ALA A 624 -13.46 17.35 0.71
CA ALA A 624 -12.34 18.10 1.28
C ALA A 624 -12.62 18.54 2.73
N ALA A 625 -13.84 19.02 2.99
CA ALA A 625 -14.29 19.36 4.34
C ALA A 625 -14.34 18.14 5.27
N LEU A 626 -14.82 16.98 4.80
CA LEU A 626 -14.86 15.73 5.57
C LEU A 626 -13.46 15.21 5.91
N VAL A 627 -12.51 15.29 4.97
CA VAL A 627 -11.10 14.96 5.21
C VAL A 627 -10.54 15.85 6.31
N ALA A 628 -10.73 17.17 6.19
CA ALA A 628 -10.27 18.14 7.19
C ALA A 628 -10.92 17.92 8.56
N THR A 629 -12.22 17.63 8.58
CA THR A 629 -12.96 17.33 9.82
C THR A 629 -12.46 16.04 10.47
N SER A 630 -12.23 14.99 9.68
CA SER A 630 -11.72 13.72 10.19
C SER A 630 -10.35 13.87 10.86
N LEU A 631 -9.48 14.70 10.29
CA LEU A 631 -8.13 14.92 10.84
C LEU A 631 -8.11 15.97 11.95
N TYR A 632 -9.10 16.86 12.00
CA TYR A 632 -9.34 17.67 13.18
C TYR A 632 -9.69 16.77 14.39
N ILE A 633 -10.60 15.81 14.19
CA ILE A 633 -11.03 14.89 15.25
C ILE A 633 -9.92 13.92 15.66
N ALA A 634 -9.22 13.34 14.68
CA ALA A 634 -8.31 12.22 14.95
C ALA A 634 -6.85 12.62 15.15
N TYR A 635 -6.43 13.83 14.76
CA TYR A 635 -5.02 14.21 14.70
C TYR A 635 -4.73 15.59 15.31
N THR A 636 -5.74 16.43 15.53
CA THR A 636 -5.55 17.80 16.01
C THR A 636 -5.93 17.89 17.49
N GLN A 637 -5.29 18.79 18.25
CA GLN A 637 -5.60 19.03 19.65
C GLN A 637 -6.95 19.75 19.84
N VAL A 638 -7.64 19.45 20.94
CA VAL A 638 -8.99 19.97 21.20
C VAL A 638 -9.01 21.50 21.25
N GLY A 639 -9.85 22.13 20.42
CA GLY A 639 -10.01 23.58 20.39
C GLY A 639 -8.93 24.35 19.62
N GLU A 640 -8.00 23.65 18.98
CA GLU A 640 -6.97 24.27 18.13
C GLU A 640 -7.61 24.99 16.94
N LEU A 641 -7.04 26.14 16.55
CA LEU A 641 -7.53 26.98 15.45
C LEU A 641 -6.87 26.65 14.10
N SER A 642 -6.12 25.55 14.03
CA SER A 642 -5.51 25.00 12.83
C SER A 642 -5.90 23.53 12.65
N ILE A 643 -5.74 22.98 11.45
CA ILE A 643 -6.02 21.56 11.17
C ILE A 643 -4.73 20.89 10.70
N ALA A 644 -4.26 19.88 11.45
CA ALA A 644 -3.05 19.14 11.14
C ALA A 644 -3.34 17.82 10.39
N GLY A 645 -2.29 17.16 9.88
CA GLY A 645 -2.37 15.83 9.25
C GLY A 645 -3.01 15.78 7.85
N CYS A 646 -3.54 16.89 7.34
CA CYS A 646 -4.22 16.97 6.05
C CYS A 646 -3.23 16.99 4.88
N GLN A 647 -2.99 15.82 4.28
CA GLN A 647 -2.12 15.70 3.11
C GLN A 647 -2.88 16.05 1.82
N PRO A 648 -2.30 16.85 0.89
CA PRO A 648 -3.01 17.26 -0.33
C PRO A 648 -3.42 16.09 -1.24
N ARG A 649 -2.75 14.93 -1.14
CA ARG A 649 -3.07 13.74 -1.95
C ARG A 649 -4.50 13.23 -1.77
N TYR A 650 -5.15 13.55 -0.66
CA TYR A 650 -6.56 13.19 -0.39
C TYR A 650 -7.55 13.88 -1.33
N LEU A 651 -7.13 14.93 -2.04
CA LEU A 651 -7.96 15.56 -3.07
C LEU A 651 -7.95 14.77 -4.39
N ILE A 652 -6.92 13.97 -4.67
CA ILE A 652 -6.75 13.34 -5.99
C ILE A 652 -7.94 12.45 -6.41
N PRO A 653 -8.51 11.60 -5.55
CA PRO A 653 -9.62 10.71 -5.94
C PRO A 653 -10.86 11.47 -6.46
N ILE A 654 -11.08 12.70 -6.01
CA ILE A 654 -12.26 13.52 -6.36
C ILE A 654 -12.02 14.48 -7.53
N ILE A 655 -10.77 14.66 -7.99
CA ILE A 655 -10.46 15.54 -9.14
C ILE A 655 -11.10 15.01 -10.42
N TYR A 656 -10.97 13.72 -10.74
CA TYR A 656 -11.53 13.16 -11.98
C TYR A 656 -13.07 13.16 -12.01
N PRO A 657 -13.79 12.76 -10.94
CA PRO A 657 -15.22 12.97 -10.84
C PRO A 657 -15.68 14.40 -11.13
N LEU A 658 -14.95 15.42 -10.63
CA LEU A 658 -15.26 16.81 -10.94
C LEU A 658 -14.92 17.13 -12.41
N ALA A 659 -13.67 16.89 -12.84
CA ALA A 659 -13.12 17.24 -14.15
C ALA A 659 -13.87 16.62 -15.33
N SER A 660 -14.37 15.39 -15.17
CA SER A 660 -15.16 14.71 -16.22
C SER A 660 -16.54 15.35 -16.44
N VAL A 661 -17.08 16.03 -15.43
CA VAL A 661 -18.39 16.70 -15.48
C VAL A 661 -18.26 18.16 -15.90
N ILE A 662 -17.33 18.90 -15.30
CA ILE A 662 -17.11 20.34 -15.61
C ILE A 662 -16.51 20.53 -17.01
N GLY A 663 -16.91 21.57 -17.72
CA GLY A 663 -16.39 21.90 -19.06
C GLY A 663 -17.47 22.47 -19.99
N PHE A 664 -17.03 23.19 -21.03
CA PHE A 664 -17.90 23.86 -21.98
C PHE A 664 -18.03 23.08 -23.29
N ASN A 665 -19.26 22.87 -23.74
CA ASN A 665 -19.53 22.37 -25.08
C ASN A 665 -19.30 23.51 -26.08
N GLY A 666 -18.10 23.67 -26.63
CA GLY A 666 -17.92 24.76 -27.60
C GLY A 666 -16.58 24.86 -28.31
N ILE A 667 -15.46 24.62 -27.63
CA ILE A 667 -14.13 24.85 -28.23
C ILE A 667 -13.65 23.56 -28.89
N ARG A 668 -14.03 23.39 -30.16
CA ARG A 668 -13.52 22.29 -30.98
C ARG A 668 -12.25 22.70 -31.70
N LEU A 669 -11.13 22.14 -31.26
CA LEU A 669 -9.89 22.24 -32.02
C LEU A 669 -9.99 21.40 -33.29
N LYS A 670 -9.71 22.01 -34.44
CA LYS A 670 -9.58 21.29 -35.73
C LYS A 670 -8.20 20.63 -35.84
N ILE A 671 -7.80 19.88 -34.83
CA ILE A 671 -6.53 19.15 -34.78
C ILE A 671 -6.81 17.67 -35.02
N ASN A 672 -5.89 16.99 -35.69
CA ASN A 672 -5.95 15.55 -35.85
C ASN A 672 -5.92 14.87 -34.45
N GLN A 673 -6.90 14.01 -34.14
CA GLN A 673 -7.03 13.37 -32.82
C GLN A 673 -5.79 12.59 -32.42
N LYS A 674 -5.12 11.94 -33.37
CA LYS A 674 -3.86 11.22 -33.12
C LYS A 674 -2.77 12.18 -32.63
N VAL A 675 -2.65 13.35 -33.25
CA VAL A 675 -1.67 14.38 -32.84
C VAL A 675 -2.05 14.96 -31.49
N TYR A 676 -3.34 15.21 -31.26
CA TYR A 676 -3.84 15.70 -29.98
C TYR A 676 -3.53 14.72 -28.84
N ASN A 677 -3.87 13.44 -29.00
CA ASN A 677 -3.59 12.41 -28.00
C ASN A 677 -2.08 12.22 -27.78
N ALA A 678 -1.28 12.22 -28.86
CA ALA A 678 0.17 12.14 -28.77
C ALA A 678 0.78 13.31 -28.00
N MET A 679 0.28 14.53 -28.23
CA MET A 679 0.75 15.74 -27.56
C MET A 679 0.45 15.70 -26.06
N VAL A 680 -0.80 15.39 -25.67
CA VAL A 680 -1.16 15.32 -24.24
C VAL A 680 -0.37 14.24 -23.51
N LEU A 681 -0.37 13.01 -24.04
CA LEU A 681 0.37 11.89 -23.44
C LEU A 681 1.87 12.15 -23.43
N GLY A 682 2.42 12.73 -24.50
CA GLY A 682 3.85 13.03 -24.61
C GLY A 682 4.30 14.10 -23.62
N ILE A 683 3.56 15.20 -23.47
CA ILE A 683 3.90 16.25 -22.50
C ILE A 683 3.82 15.70 -21.08
N MET A 684 2.75 14.97 -20.75
CA MET A 684 2.63 14.34 -19.43
C MET A 684 3.76 13.35 -19.16
N GLN A 685 4.16 12.55 -20.16
CA GLN A 685 5.26 11.62 -20.01
C GLN A 685 6.61 12.31 -19.79
N ILE A 686 6.86 13.43 -20.49
CA ILE A 686 8.08 14.23 -20.29
C ILE A 686 8.12 14.78 -18.86
N ILE A 687 6.99 15.30 -18.35
CA ILE A 687 6.90 15.80 -16.98
C ILE A 687 7.19 14.68 -15.98
N VAL A 688 6.61 13.49 -16.17
CA VAL A 688 6.85 12.33 -15.31
C VAL A 688 8.33 11.94 -15.32
N LEU A 689 8.96 11.82 -16.50
CA LEU A 689 10.37 11.46 -16.63
C LEU A 689 11.29 12.53 -15.98
N TYR A 690 10.95 13.80 -16.13
CA TYR A 690 11.66 14.90 -15.46
C TYR A 690 11.58 14.79 -13.93
N CYS A 691 10.41 14.42 -13.38
CA CYS A 691 10.26 14.24 -11.94
C CYS A 691 11.01 13.01 -11.43
N ILE A 692 10.98 11.90 -12.18
CA ILE A 692 11.80 10.71 -11.87
C ILE A 692 13.28 11.08 -11.83
N TYR A 693 13.76 11.81 -12.85
CA TYR A 693 15.14 12.26 -12.90
C TYR A 693 15.50 13.08 -11.67
N ASN A 694 14.73 14.13 -11.37
CA ASN A 694 15.04 15.05 -10.28
C ASN A 694 14.99 14.43 -8.88
N PHE A 695 14.02 13.55 -8.61
CA PHE A 695 13.78 13.05 -7.25
C PHE A 695 14.41 11.70 -6.97
N LEU A 696 14.63 10.88 -8.01
CA LEU A 696 15.19 9.54 -7.86
C LEU A 696 16.59 9.47 -8.45
N ILE A 697 16.77 9.87 -9.71
CA ILE A 697 18.05 9.62 -10.41
C ILE A 697 19.16 10.53 -9.91
N VAL A 698 18.90 11.83 -9.71
CA VAL A 698 19.89 12.77 -9.16
C VAL A 698 20.36 12.34 -7.76
N ARG A 699 19.50 11.65 -7.00
CA ARG A 699 19.84 11.12 -5.67
C ARG A 699 20.62 9.80 -5.74
N MET A 700 20.52 9.07 -6.86
CA MET A 700 21.16 7.76 -7.02
C MET A 700 22.43 7.85 -7.87
N LEU A 701 22.74 9.01 -8.43
CA LEU A 701 24.03 9.35 -9.04
C LEU A 701 25.00 9.82 -7.95
#